data_AF-A0A935XD67-F1
#
_entry.id   AF-A0A935XD67-F1
#
_cell.length_a   1.000
_cell.length_b   1.000
_cell.length_c   1.000
_cell.angle_alpha   90.00
_cell.angle_beta   90.00
_cell.angle_gamma   90.00
#
_symmetry.space_group_name_H-M   'P 1'
#
loop_
_entity.id
_entity.type
_entity.pdbx_description
1 polymer ?
#
loop_
_entity_poly.entity_id
_entity_poly.type
_entity_poly.pdbx_seq_one_letter_code
_entity_poly.pdbx_strand_id
1 'polypeptide(L)'
;MPADHSPSPSSRPRWRPQLAIAAMRLAALVMAILGFVPFANWIEGGHAFENYGHFMGEWLNGLLIVTGCAAVLTILSRRAPLWRPGFFAGVVRVAHARPARTGVLLFGVALGVYLFAALWVLSGRPLLIDEIDTFLNARIFAQGKLWIDPPRHPEFFSALHVIDFGGKYFTHFPPGGPLVLLPGILLGVPWLTHPLLSATSAVVFWGLARRIETRPAVSLAATLLFAFSPFVVFLSGSYMNHVPVMTCLLVAMYALVRQTEDEATHIGWAALAGFMLGLPASMRPMDAISFAVPAGIWMLWRTVKRPSRLPELLAAGVAIAIPLLGVLWYNRQLTGHPLTFPFELLWGKSHGLGFHESPWGAPHTPARGLELINLYFLRLQTNLFELPGPSLLVPIAALLAITRVQRFDRYLLATGAVVITLYFAYWGDGIYLGPRYFVLLVPALVLWSARLPSALRERFPSRELLHRGVGFATLSALVIAAFMSVPYRALQYKSGFLPMRVDFDALAERQGVRNAIVFVREAWGAQMIARMWALGVTRSQTESIYRAVDACVLDGALRELERSNVRDQDAYRQLQAMAGDSAHLQTGILSPDKWLRGLPGSTYSDDCAKRLVEDRAGFTLATSTLAYPSRSNVFARDLHARDTLLIKQYPGRPLYLLRPASSEIGAEFVLERLRPDSLANDWRSAIPLGGVPSGLGSGQD
;
A
#
# COMPACT_ATOMS: atom_id res chain seq x y z
N MET A 1 -41.17 -60.21 19.42
CA MET A 1 -39.77 -59.78 19.30
C MET A 1 -39.61 -59.05 17.96
N PRO A 2 -39.55 -57.72 17.93
CA PRO A 2 -39.16 -56.99 16.73
C PRO A 2 -37.63 -56.85 16.67
N ALA A 3 -37.07 -57.09 15.48
CA ALA A 3 -35.64 -56.99 15.20
C ALA A 3 -35.20 -55.53 15.11
N ASP A 4 -34.12 -55.22 15.81
CA ASP A 4 -33.47 -53.91 15.91
C ASP A 4 -32.56 -53.70 14.69
N HIS A 5 -32.92 -52.78 13.79
CA HIS A 5 -32.10 -52.37 12.66
C HIS A 5 -31.32 -51.10 13.01
N SER A 6 -30.17 -51.28 13.66
CA SER A 6 -29.17 -50.21 13.80
C SER A 6 -28.45 -49.96 12.46
N PRO A 7 -28.41 -48.74 11.91
CA PRO A 7 -27.67 -48.45 10.68
C PRO A 7 -26.15 -48.44 10.95
N SER A 8 -25.40 -49.17 10.12
CA SER A 8 -23.94 -49.22 10.16
C SER A 8 -23.29 -47.83 10.02
N PRO A 9 -22.16 -47.55 10.70
CA PRO A 9 -21.46 -46.29 10.56
C PRO A 9 -20.83 -46.17 9.17
N SER A 10 -21.38 -45.28 8.34
CA SER A 10 -20.83 -44.95 7.02
C SER A 10 -19.32 -44.72 7.08
N SER A 11 -18.58 -45.58 6.40
CA SER A 11 -17.13 -45.52 6.20
C SER A 11 -16.78 -44.34 5.29
N ARG A 12 -16.71 -43.13 5.84
CA ARG A 12 -16.11 -42.01 5.12
C ARG A 12 -14.64 -42.36 4.80
N PRO A 13 -14.19 -42.25 3.54
CA PRO A 13 -12.86 -42.70 3.14
C PRO A 13 -11.77 -41.94 3.92
N ARG A 14 -10.87 -42.70 4.58
CA ARG A 14 -9.72 -42.24 5.39
C ARG A 14 -8.70 -41.37 4.61
N TRP A 15 -8.87 -41.21 3.30
CA TRP A 15 -7.98 -40.48 2.41
C TRP A 15 -8.12 -38.94 2.49
N ARG A 16 -9.31 -38.42 2.81
CA ARG A 16 -9.60 -36.97 2.82
C ARG A 16 -8.84 -36.14 3.88
N PRO A 17 -8.54 -36.65 5.09
CA PRO A 17 -7.75 -35.94 6.09
C PRO A 17 -6.25 -35.86 5.71
N GLN A 18 -5.71 -36.92 5.10
CA GLN A 18 -4.29 -36.99 4.74
C GLN A 18 -3.94 -36.00 3.64
N LEU A 19 -4.79 -35.87 2.61
CA LEU A 19 -4.63 -34.88 1.54
C LEU A 19 -4.63 -33.44 2.08
N ALA A 20 -5.51 -33.13 3.04
CA ALA A 20 -5.56 -31.80 3.64
C ALA A 20 -4.28 -31.48 4.44
N ILE A 21 -3.76 -32.45 5.21
CA ILE A 21 -2.49 -32.30 5.94
C ILE A 21 -1.33 -32.13 4.95
N ALA A 22 -1.30 -32.92 3.87
CA ALA A 22 -0.29 -32.79 2.82
C ALA A 22 -0.32 -31.40 2.17
N ALA A 23 -1.51 -30.85 1.90
CA ALA A 23 -1.65 -29.49 1.37
C ALA A 23 -1.11 -28.42 2.34
N MET A 24 -1.38 -28.54 3.65
CA MET A 24 -0.80 -27.62 4.65
C MET A 24 0.73 -27.71 4.71
N ARG A 25 1.29 -28.92 4.61
CA ARG A 25 2.75 -29.13 4.60
C ARG A 25 3.40 -28.64 3.31
N LEU A 26 2.72 -28.79 2.17
CA LEU A 26 3.15 -28.21 0.91
C LEU A 26 3.19 -26.69 1.00
N ALA A 27 2.16 -26.07 1.60
CA ALA A 27 2.15 -24.63 1.85
C ALA A 27 3.35 -24.20 2.72
N ALA A 28 3.67 -24.96 3.77
CA ALA A 28 4.87 -24.71 4.57
C ALA A 28 6.18 -24.82 3.76
N LEU A 29 6.29 -25.81 2.88
CA LEU A 29 7.45 -25.97 2.01
C LEU A 29 7.58 -24.80 1.03
N VAL A 30 6.48 -24.39 0.39
CA VAL A 30 6.45 -23.24 -0.52
C VAL A 30 6.85 -21.96 0.21
N MET A 31 6.31 -21.71 1.41
CA MET A 31 6.72 -20.56 2.24
C MET A 31 8.20 -20.64 2.65
N ALA A 32 8.72 -21.83 2.95
CA ALA A 32 10.13 -22.00 3.30
C ALA A 32 11.03 -21.70 2.11
N ILE A 33 10.70 -22.22 0.93
CA ILE A 33 11.47 -21.97 -0.30
C ILE A 33 11.43 -20.48 -0.66
N LEU A 34 10.24 -19.89 -0.75
CA LEU A 34 10.08 -18.48 -1.14
C LEU A 34 10.54 -17.49 -0.05
N GLY A 35 10.59 -17.90 1.21
CA GLY A 35 10.98 -17.04 2.33
C GLY A 35 12.46 -17.12 2.71
N PHE A 36 13.22 -18.11 2.23
CA PHE A 36 14.63 -18.32 2.60
C PHE A 36 15.57 -18.55 1.41
N VAL A 37 15.06 -18.62 0.18
CA VAL A 37 15.88 -18.68 -1.03
C VAL A 37 15.67 -17.38 -1.82
N PRO A 38 16.70 -16.55 -2.05
CA PRO A 38 16.55 -15.26 -2.70
C PRO A 38 16.58 -15.38 -4.23
N PHE A 39 15.63 -16.12 -4.82
CA PHE A 39 15.51 -16.26 -6.28
C PHE A 39 15.49 -14.92 -7.02
N ALA A 40 14.90 -13.89 -6.42
CA ALA A 40 14.88 -12.53 -6.98
C ALA A 40 16.29 -12.01 -7.30
N ASN A 41 17.30 -12.38 -6.50
CA ASN A 41 18.69 -11.96 -6.71
C ASN A 41 19.38 -12.71 -7.86
N TRP A 42 18.75 -13.76 -8.40
CA TRP A 42 19.27 -14.55 -9.52
C TRP A 42 18.60 -14.21 -10.85
N ILE A 43 17.57 -13.35 -10.84
CA ILE A 43 16.84 -12.95 -12.04
C ILE A 43 17.40 -11.61 -12.53
N GLU A 44 18.15 -11.67 -13.64
CA GLU A 44 18.82 -10.50 -14.20
C GLU A 44 17.84 -9.38 -14.58
N GLY A 45 18.26 -8.12 -14.38
CA GLY A 45 17.50 -6.92 -14.77
C GLY A 45 16.25 -6.62 -13.94
N GLY A 46 16.04 -7.30 -12.82
CA GLY A 46 14.88 -7.16 -11.94
C GLY A 46 15.17 -6.45 -10.64
N HIS A 47 14.18 -6.47 -9.75
CA HIS A 47 14.33 -6.09 -8.36
C HIS A 47 15.13 -7.16 -7.60
N ALA A 48 16.10 -6.72 -6.82
CA ALA A 48 16.83 -7.56 -5.90
C ALA A 48 16.38 -7.31 -4.46
N PHE A 49 16.46 -8.34 -3.62
CA PHE A 49 16.50 -8.18 -2.18
C PHE A 49 17.93 -7.80 -1.79
N GLU A 50 18.19 -6.49 -1.83
CA GLU A 50 19.50 -5.92 -1.51
C GLU A 50 19.96 -6.35 -0.11
N ASN A 51 21.27 -6.59 0.03
CA ASN A 51 21.90 -6.96 1.30
C ASN A 51 21.32 -8.23 1.95
N TYR A 52 20.86 -9.20 1.18
CA TYR A 52 20.34 -10.47 1.70
C TYR A 52 21.28 -11.14 2.72
N GLY A 53 22.59 -11.13 2.48
CA GLY A 53 23.58 -11.69 3.41
C GLY A 53 23.59 -11.00 4.77
N HIS A 54 23.36 -9.68 4.81
CA HIS A 54 23.25 -8.92 6.05
C HIS A 54 21.97 -9.33 6.82
N PHE A 55 20.82 -9.35 6.15
CA PHE A 55 19.56 -9.81 6.77
C PHE A 55 19.64 -11.25 7.26
N MET A 56 20.28 -12.14 6.50
CA MET A 56 20.52 -13.52 6.94
C MET A 56 21.39 -13.56 8.21
N GLY A 57 22.45 -12.74 8.26
CA GLY A 57 23.29 -12.59 9.44
C GLY A 57 22.50 -12.09 10.66
N GLU A 58 21.68 -11.05 10.49
CA GLU A 58 20.78 -10.54 11.54
C GLU A 58 19.81 -11.63 12.03
N TRP A 59 19.18 -12.36 11.11
CA TRP A 59 18.24 -13.43 11.42
C TRP A 59 18.91 -14.59 12.17
N LEU A 60 20.12 -15.00 11.77
CA LEU A 60 20.88 -16.05 12.45
C LEU A 60 21.34 -15.60 13.84
N ASN A 61 21.85 -14.37 13.97
CA ASN A 61 22.25 -13.80 15.25
C ASN A 61 21.05 -13.70 16.20
N GLY A 62 19.92 -13.18 15.73
CA GLY A 62 18.71 -13.09 16.54
C GLY A 62 18.15 -14.45 16.93
N LEU A 63 18.21 -15.46 16.04
CA LEU A 63 17.83 -16.83 16.36
C LEU A 63 18.77 -17.44 17.42
N LEU A 64 20.08 -17.19 17.32
CA LEU A 64 21.07 -17.65 18.31
C LEU A 64 20.82 -17.01 19.68
N ILE A 65 20.53 -15.71 19.72
CA ILE A 65 20.20 -15.00 20.96
C ILE A 65 18.93 -15.58 21.58
N VAL A 66 17.86 -15.72 20.80
CA VAL A 66 16.57 -16.25 21.27
C VAL A 66 16.71 -17.69 21.77
N THR A 67 17.41 -18.55 21.03
CA THR A 67 17.60 -19.96 21.41
C THR A 67 18.54 -20.10 22.61
N GLY A 68 19.58 -19.26 22.71
CA GLY A 68 20.46 -19.17 23.88
C GLY A 68 19.71 -18.76 25.15
N CYS A 69 18.93 -17.68 25.10
CA CYS A 69 18.06 -17.26 26.20
C CYS A 69 17.06 -18.37 26.59
N ALA A 70 16.43 -18.99 25.60
CA ALA A 70 15.48 -20.08 25.83
C ALA A 70 16.14 -21.30 26.48
N ALA A 71 17.35 -21.67 26.07
CA ALA A 71 18.10 -22.78 26.64
C ALA A 71 18.44 -22.51 28.11
N VAL A 72 18.98 -21.33 28.43
CA VAL A 72 19.28 -20.91 29.80
C VAL A 72 18.02 -20.93 30.66
N LEU A 73 16.93 -20.30 30.22
CA LEU A 73 15.66 -20.28 30.96
C LEU A 73 15.06 -21.68 31.14
N THR A 74 15.20 -22.56 30.15
CA THR A 74 14.73 -23.95 30.24
C THR A 74 15.53 -24.72 31.28
N ILE A 75 16.86 -24.56 31.31
CA ILE A 75 17.72 -25.20 32.31
C ILE A 75 17.39 -24.68 33.72
N LEU A 76 17.28 -23.36 33.88
CA LEU A 76 16.92 -22.74 35.17
C LEU A 76 15.53 -23.16 35.64
N SER A 77 14.57 -23.37 34.72
CA SER A 77 13.21 -23.83 35.05
C SER A 77 13.17 -25.24 35.66
N ARG A 78 14.27 -26.00 35.63
CA ARG A 78 14.39 -27.28 36.33
C ARG A 78 14.59 -27.12 37.82
N ARG A 79 15.22 -26.02 38.24
CA ARG A 79 15.59 -25.73 39.63
C ARG A 79 14.73 -24.63 40.27
N ALA A 80 14.21 -23.72 39.46
CA ALA A 80 13.35 -22.62 39.89
C ALA A 80 11.98 -22.71 39.21
N PRO A 81 10.89 -22.27 39.87
CA PRO A 81 9.52 -22.34 39.34
C PRO A 81 9.22 -21.24 38.29
N LEU A 82 10.11 -21.10 37.30
CA LEU A 82 10.02 -20.12 36.22
C LEU A 82 8.93 -20.50 35.19
N TRP A 83 8.68 -21.80 35.02
CA TRP A 83 7.63 -22.31 34.13
C TRP A 83 6.43 -22.79 34.94
N ARG A 84 5.31 -22.11 34.80
CA ARG A 84 4.04 -22.49 35.46
C ARG A 84 3.03 -22.93 34.41
N PRO A 85 2.77 -24.25 34.27
CA PRO A 85 1.73 -24.73 33.37
C PRO A 85 0.39 -24.04 33.66
N GLY A 86 -0.24 -23.50 32.63
CA GLY A 86 -1.53 -22.82 32.79
C GLY A 86 -1.46 -21.47 33.50
N PHE A 87 -0.30 -20.80 33.57
CA PHE A 87 -0.18 -19.44 34.11
C PHE A 87 -1.25 -18.47 33.53
N PHE A 88 -1.43 -18.51 32.21
CA PHE A 88 -2.45 -17.70 31.51
C PHE A 88 -3.84 -18.34 31.46
N ALA A 89 -4.06 -19.52 32.06
CA ALA A 89 -5.34 -20.23 31.97
C ALA A 89 -6.49 -19.43 32.60
N GLY A 90 -6.22 -18.67 33.67
CA GLY A 90 -7.19 -17.75 34.26
C GLY A 90 -7.62 -16.65 33.28
N VAL A 91 -6.64 -15.98 32.64
CA VAL A 91 -6.88 -14.94 31.63
C VAL A 91 -7.66 -15.51 30.45
N VAL A 92 -7.25 -16.66 29.92
CA VAL A 92 -7.93 -17.33 28.80
C VAL A 92 -9.37 -17.67 29.19
N ARG A 93 -9.60 -18.21 30.40
CA ARG A 93 -10.94 -18.54 30.88
C ARG A 93 -11.83 -17.31 30.99
N VAL A 94 -11.35 -16.23 31.60
CA VAL A 94 -12.10 -14.97 31.74
C VAL A 94 -12.40 -14.38 30.36
N ALA A 95 -11.41 -14.37 29.47
CA ALA A 95 -11.54 -13.83 28.12
C ALA A 95 -12.69 -14.52 27.35
N HIS A 96 -12.79 -15.84 27.47
CA HIS A 96 -13.83 -16.64 26.81
C HIS A 96 -15.16 -16.66 27.56
N ALA A 97 -15.15 -16.53 28.88
CA ALA A 97 -16.38 -16.42 29.68
C ALA A 97 -17.12 -15.09 29.44
N ARG A 98 -16.39 -14.02 29.14
CA ARG A 98 -16.96 -12.68 28.88
C ARG A 98 -16.51 -12.12 27.54
N PRO A 99 -16.86 -12.78 26.42
CA PRO A 99 -16.23 -12.48 25.14
C PRO A 99 -16.53 -11.10 24.59
N ALA A 100 -17.70 -10.53 24.93
CA ALA A 100 -18.05 -9.15 24.57
C ALA A 100 -17.16 -8.15 25.32
N ARG A 101 -16.94 -8.33 26.63
CA ARG A 101 -16.06 -7.46 27.42
C ARG A 101 -14.61 -7.55 26.95
N THR A 102 -14.15 -8.76 26.61
CA THR A 102 -12.84 -8.97 25.98
C THR A 102 -12.73 -8.23 24.65
N GLY A 103 -13.79 -8.27 23.82
CA GLY A 103 -13.85 -7.52 22.57
C GLY A 103 -13.75 -6.01 22.80
N VAL A 104 -14.48 -5.45 23.75
CA VAL A 104 -14.41 -4.01 24.09
C VAL A 104 -13.02 -3.62 24.59
N LEU A 105 -12.41 -4.41 25.48
CA LEU A 105 -11.06 -4.16 25.97
C LEU A 105 -10.04 -4.23 24.81
N LEU A 106 -10.13 -5.26 23.97
CA LEU A 106 -9.27 -5.43 22.81
C LEU A 106 -9.41 -4.24 21.85
N PHE A 107 -10.64 -3.79 21.58
CA PHE A 107 -10.91 -2.61 20.76
C PHE A 107 -10.19 -1.38 21.30
N GLY A 108 -10.38 -1.06 22.59
CA GLY A 108 -9.79 0.12 23.21
C GLY A 108 -8.26 0.10 23.19
N VAL A 109 -7.66 -1.04 23.53
CA VAL A 109 -6.19 -1.19 23.54
C VAL A 109 -5.62 -1.15 22.12
N ALA A 110 -6.21 -1.89 21.18
CA ALA A 110 -5.76 -1.89 19.79
C ALA A 110 -5.91 -0.50 19.14
N LEU A 111 -7.04 0.18 19.38
CA LEU A 111 -7.25 1.55 18.92
C LEU A 111 -6.18 2.51 19.45
N GLY A 112 -5.84 2.42 20.74
CA GLY A 112 -4.76 3.24 21.32
C GLY A 112 -3.41 3.02 20.63
N VAL A 113 -3.05 1.77 20.35
CA VAL A 113 -1.80 1.43 19.63
C VAL A 113 -1.82 1.92 18.17
N TYR A 114 -2.94 1.75 17.48
CA TYR A 114 -3.08 2.22 16.08
C TYR A 114 -3.09 3.74 15.98
N LEU A 115 -3.71 4.44 16.94
CA LEU A 115 -3.65 5.90 17.04
C LEU A 115 -2.24 6.40 17.33
N PHE A 116 -1.49 5.70 18.18
CA PHE A 116 -0.09 6.01 18.41
C PHE A 116 0.72 5.87 17.11
N ALA A 117 0.53 4.79 16.35
CA ALA A 117 1.19 4.62 15.05
C ALA A 117 0.77 5.72 14.05
N ALA A 118 -0.52 6.02 13.92
CA ALA A 118 -1.03 7.04 13.02
C ALA A 118 -0.42 8.43 13.33
N LEU A 119 -0.44 8.86 14.59
CA LEU A 119 -0.07 10.21 14.97
C LEU A 119 1.44 10.38 15.19
N TRP A 120 2.08 9.45 15.90
CA TRP A 120 3.49 9.59 16.27
C TRP A 120 4.45 9.05 15.21
N VAL A 121 4.08 7.96 14.51
CA VAL A 121 4.92 7.37 13.45
C VAL A 121 4.60 7.98 12.09
N LEU A 122 3.32 8.20 11.77
CA LEU A 122 2.87 8.61 10.43
C LEU A 122 2.32 10.04 10.36
N SER A 123 2.45 10.82 11.43
CA SER A 123 2.07 12.25 11.51
C SER A 123 0.59 12.55 11.24
N GLY A 124 -0.29 11.55 11.20
CA GLY A 124 -1.71 11.72 10.89
C GLY A 124 -1.96 12.31 9.49
N ARG A 125 -1.09 12.01 8.52
CA ARG A 125 -1.11 12.57 7.17
C ARG A 125 -0.97 11.48 6.11
N PRO A 126 -1.54 11.66 4.90
CA PRO A 126 -1.25 10.80 3.78
C PRO A 126 0.21 11.01 3.34
N LEU A 127 1.02 9.95 3.41
CA LEU A 127 2.44 10.04 3.05
C LEU A 127 2.70 9.45 1.67
N LEU A 128 2.25 8.24 1.35
CA LEU A 128 2.48 7.71 0.00
C LEU A 128 1.56 8.39 -1.02
N ILE A 129 1.99 8.47 -2.28
CA ILE A 129 1.18 9.01 -3.39
C ILE A 129 -0.23 8.38 -3.47
N ASP A 130 -0.35 7.05 -3.31
CA ASP A 130 -1.65 6.36 -3.28
C ASP A 130 -2.58 6.89 -2.17
N GLU A 131 -2.03 7.26 -1.02
CA GLU A 131 -2.77 7.85 0.11
C GLU A 131 -3.21 9.27 -0.21
N ILE A 132 -2.32 10.07 -0.80
CA ILE A 132 -2.57 11.46 -1.17
C ILE A 132 -3.72 11.55 -2.16
N ASP A 133 -3.71 10.71 -3.19
CA ASP A 133 -4.74 10.69 -4.22
C ASP A 133 -6.07 10.13 -3.71
N THR A 134 -6.04 9.08 -2.88
CA THR A 134 -7.25 8.56 -2.22
C THR A 134 -7.88 9.65 -1.33
N PHE A 135 -7.04 10.41 -0.62
CA PHE A 135 -7.45 11.52 0.23
C PHE A 135 -8.03 12.69 -0.60
N LEU A 136 -7.40 13.04 -1.72
CA LEU A 136 -7.89 14.03 -2.67
C LEU A 136 -9.30 13.67 -3.18
N ASN A 137 -9.49 12.42 -3.62
CA ASN A 137 -10.79 11.96 -4.11
C ASN A 137 -11.86 12.00 -2.99
N ALA A 138 -11.49 11.66 -1.75
CA ALA A 138 -12.41 11.74 -0.61
C ALA A 138 -12.84 13.20 -0.32
N ARG A 139 -11.96 14.19 -0.52
CA ARG A 139 -12.30 15.61 -0.42
C ARG A 139 -13.19 16.11 -1.55
N ILE A 140 -13.08 15.53 -2.74
CA ILE A 140 -14.02 15.79 -3.84
C ILE A 140 -15.41 15.27 -3.45
N PHE A 141 -15.50 14.06 -2.91
CA PHE A 141 -16.75 13.48 -2.43
C PHE A 141 -17.38 14.29 -1.28
N ALA A 142 -16.55 14.84 -0.39
CA ALA A 142 -17.01 15.72 0.69
C ALA A 142 -17.70 17.00 0.18
N GLN A 143 -17.47 17.40 -1.08
CA GLN A 143 -18.16 18.53 -1.73
C GLN A 143 -19.47 18.09 -2.43
N GLY A 144 -19.89 16.83 -2.30
CA GLY A 144 -21.05 16.28 -3.01
C GLY A 144 -20.82 16.07 -4.50
N LYS A 145 -19.56 16.04 -4.95
CA LYS A 145 -19.17 15.88 -6.36
C LYS A 145 -18.45 14.55 -6.57
N LEU A 146 -18.45 14.05 -7.81
CA LEU A 146 -17.65 12.89 -8.21
C LEU A 146 -16.32 13.30 -8.87
N TRP A 147 -16.25 14.53 -9.39
CA TRP A 147 -15.09 15.17 -10.00
C TRP A 147 -15.20 16.69 -9.82
N ILE A 148 -14.11 17.42 -10.09
CA ILE A 148 -14.10 18.88 -10.17
C ILE A 148 -13.68 19.34 -11.57
N ASP A 149 -13.76 20.65 -11.83
CA ASP A 149 -13.29 21.20 -13.09
C ASP A 149 -11.75 21.18 -13.13
N PRO A 150 -11.13 20.82 -14.26
CA PRO A 150 -9.69 20.83 -14.38
C PRO A 150 -9.13 22.25 -14.27
N PRO A 151 -7.94 22.42 -13.65
CA PRO A 151 -7.27 23.71 -13.62
C PRO A 151 -6.94 24.17 -15.05
N ARG A 152 -7.05 25.49 -15.31
CA ARG A 152 -6.73 26.07 -16.62
C ARG A 152 -5.30 25.79 -17.10
N HIS A 153 -4.38 25.67 -16.15
CA HIS A 153 -2.97 25.38 -16.37
C HIS A 153 -2.59 24.13 -15.54
N PRO A 154 -2.84 22.91 -16.06
CA PRO A 154 -2.67 21.67 -15.30
C PRO A 154 -1.21 21.37 -14.94
N GLU A 155 -0.22 21.91 -15.65
CA GLU A 155 1.20 21.76 -15.34
C GLU A 155 1.59 22.23 -13.93
N PHE A 156 0.81 23.15 -13.34
CA PHE A 156 1.08 23.68 -12.00
C PHE A 156 0.56 22.81 -10.85
N PHE A 157 -0.45 21.97 -11.13
CA PHE A 157 -1.23 21.26 -10.11
C PHE A 157 -1.31 19.74 -10.35
N SER A 158 -0.78 19.25 -11.47
CA SER A 158 -0.82 17.83 -11.83
C SER A 158 -0.02 16.96 -10.84
N ALA A 159 -0.56 15.77 -10.63
CA ALA A 159 0.04 14.70 -9.83
C ALA A 159 -0.15 13.35 -10.54
N LEU A 160 0.68 12.38 -10.17
CA LEU A 160 0.86 11.11 -10.89
C LEU A 160 -0.45 10.37 -11.19
N HIS A 161 -1.32 10.23 -10.18
CA HIS A 161 -2.58 9.48 -10.33
C HIS A 161 -3.82 10.34 -10.52
N VAL A 162 -3.62 11.62 -10.84
CA VAL A 162 -4.72 12.54 -11.14
C VAL A 162 -4.98 12.52 -12.64
N ILE A 163 -6.25 12.50 -13.00
CA ILE A 163 -6.79 12.37 -14.35
C ILE A 163 -7.49 13.67 -14.70
N ASP A 164 -7.14 14.21 -15.86
CA ASP A 164 -7.88 15.26 -16.55
C ASP A 164 -8.45 14.64 -17.84
N PHE A 165 -9.75 14.36 -17.85
CA PHE A 165 -10.41 13.66 -18.96
C PHE A 165 -11.84 14.15 -19.16
N GLY A 166 -12.18 14.57 -20.39
CA GLY A 166 -13.53 14.99 -20.75
C GLY A 166 -14.06 16.16 -19.92
N GLY A 167 -13.18 17.09 -19.52
CA GLY A 167 -13.52 18.22 -18.65
C GLY A 167 -13.73 17.85 -17.18
N LYS A 168 -13.23 16.67 -16.74
CA LYS A 168 -13.37 16.17 -15.37
C LYS A 168 -11.99 15.95 -14.76
N TYR A 169 -11.83 16.42 -13.54
CA TYR A 169 -10.62 16.27 -12.73
C TYR A 169 -10.89 15.40 -11.51
N PHE A 170 -10.24 14.23 -11.46
CA PHE A 170 -10.46 13.17 -10.47
C PHE A 170 -9.23 12.25 -10.37
N THR A 171 -9.21 11.31 -9.43
CA THR A 171 -8.08 10.37 -9.28
C THR A 171 -8.38 9.01 -9.88
N HIS A 172 -7.34 8.22 -10.16
CA HIS A 172 -7.49 6.90 -10.75
C HIS A 172 -8.07 5.82 -9.80
N PHE A 173 -8.32 6.17 -8.54
CA PHE A 173 -8.73 5.20 -7.52
C PHE A 173 -10.22 4.87 -7.63
N PRO A 174 -10.59 3.58 -7.47
CA PRO A 174 -11.98 3.18 -7.27
C PRO A 174 -12.66 3.89 -6.08
N PRO A 175 -14.00 4.01 -6.07
CA PRO A 175 -14.70 4.94 -5.17
C PRO A 175 -14.75 4.46 -3.71
N GLY A 176 -14.59 3.17 -3.44
CA GLY A 176 -14.79 2.59 -2.11
C GLY A 176 -13.79 3.08 -1.06
N GLY A 177 -12.51 3.20 -1.44
CA GLY A 177 -11.46 3.70 -0.55
C GLY A 177 -11.72 5.14 -0.08
N PRO A 178 -11.92 6.07 -1.02
CA PRO A 178 -12.33 7.44 -0.72
C PRO A 178 -13.63 7.54 0.09
N LEU A 179 -14.65 6.72 -0.21
CA LEU A 179 -15.91 6.69 0.54
C LEU A 179 -15.72 6.26 2.00
N VAL A 180 -14.78 5.35 2.27
CA VAL A 180 -14.44 4.97 3.64
C VAL A 180 -13.81 6.15 4.40
N LEU A 181 -13.00 6.97 3.74
CA LEU A 181 -12.38 8.14 4.36
C LEU A 181 -13.36 9.30 4.58
N LEU A 182 -14.43 9.36 3.79
CA LEU A 182 -15.38 10.48 3.76
C LEU A 182 -15.89 10.92 5.15
N PRO A 183 -16.33 10.03 6.08
CA PRO A 183 -16.79 10.46 7.40
C PRO A 183 -15.68 11.17 8.19
N GLY A 184 -14.44 10.68 8.13
CA GLY A 184 -13.30 11.29 8.80
C GLY A 184 -12.93 12.65 8.21
N ILE A 185 -13.06 12.81 6.89
CA ILE A 185 -12.86 14.10 6.21
C ILE A 185 -13.92 15.12 6.67
N LEU A 186 -15.20 14.72 6.69
CA LEU A 186 -16.30 15.60 7.11
C LEU A 186 -16.20 16.04 8.58
N LEU A 187 -15.69 15.15 9.45
CA LEU A 187 -15.45 15.44 10.87
C LEU A 187 -14.12 16.16 11.14
N GLY A 188 -13.28 16.39 10.12
CA GLY A 188 -11.96 17.01 10.28
C GLY A 188 -10.92 16.13 10.99
N VAL A 189 -11.18 14.83 11.16
CA VAL A 189 -10.29 13.86 11.82
C VAL A 189 -10.01 12.64 10.94
N PRO A 190 -9.54 12.81 9.69
CA PRO A 190 -9.39 11.69 8.76
C PRO A 190 -8.35 10.66 9.20
N TRP A 191 -7.41 11.04 10.08
CA TRP A 191 -6.41 10.15 10.69
C TRP A 191 -7.02 9.09 11.63
N LEU A 192 -8.28 9.25 12.04
CA LEU A 192 -8.97 8.33 12.94
C LEU A 192 -9.60 7.13 12.21
N THR A 193 -9.92 7.28 10.92
CA THR A 193 -10.72 6.32 10.16
C THR A 193 -10.10 4.92 10.13
N HIS A 194 -8.83 4.81 9.72
CA HIS A 194 -8.15 3.52 9.58
C HIS A 194 -7.86 2.84 10.94
N PRO A 195 -7.40 3.57 11.98
CA PRO A 195 -7.30 3.03 13.33
C PRO A 195 -8.61 2.43 13.87
N LEU A 196 -9.76 3.09 13.65
CA LEU A 196 -11.07 2.56 14.05
C LEU A 196 -11.43 1.27 13.30
N LEU A 197 -11.19 1.21 11.99
CA LEU A 197 -11.45 0.03 11.18
C LEU A 197 -10.55 -1.15 11.59
N SER A 198 -9.27 -0.91 11.84
CA SER A 198 -8.36 -1.95 12.30
C SER A 198 -8.67 -2.43 13.72
N ALA A 199 -9.10 -1.53 14.63
CA ALA A 199 -9.56 -1.94 15.96
C ALA A 199 -10.82 -2.80 15.86
N THR A 200 -11.73 -2.46 14.95
CA THR A 200 -12.89 -3.28 14.60
C THR A 200 -12.45 -4.63 14.03
N SER A 201 -11.47 -4.66 13.14
CA SER A 201 -10.88 -5.88 12.59
C SER A 201 -10.34 -6.80 13.68
N ALA A 202 -9.68 -6.27 14.71
CA ALA A 202 -9.20 -7.06 15.84
C ALA A 202 -10.35 -7.74 16.60
N VAL A 203 -11.47 -7.03 16.83
CA VAL A 203 -12.66 -7.59 17.49
C VAL A 203 -13.39 -8.61 16.61
N VAL A 204 -13.52 -8.33 15.31
CA VAL A 204 -14.13 -9.26 14.36
C VAL A 204 -13.27 -10.53 14.27
N PHE A 205 -11.94 -10.38 14.22
CA PHE A 205 -11.02 -11.51 14.22
C PHE A 205 -11.06 -12.28 15.54
N TRP A 206 -11.25 -11.63 16.70
CA TRP A 206 -11.57 -12.32 17.96
C TRP A 206 -12.85 -13.14 17.88
N GLY A 207 -13.91 -12.58 17.31
CA GLY A 207 -15.17 -13.28 17.08
C GLY A 207 -15.01 -14.50 16.15
N LEU A 208 -14.19 -14.36 15.11
CA LEU A 208 -13.88 -15.39 14.12
C LEU A 208 -12.99 -16.49 14.72
N ALA A 209 -11.85 -16.13 15.30
CA ALA A 209 -10.85 -17.04 15.84
C ALA A 209 -11.47 -17.99 16.86
N ARG A 210 -12.32 -17.50 17.77
CA ARG A 210 -13.02 -18.35 18.76
C ARG A 210 -13.97 -19.39 18.17
N ARG A 211 -14.47 -19.17 16.95
CA ARG A 211 -15.40 -20.08 16.28
C ARG A 211 -14.68 -21.10 15.40
N ILE A 212 -13.59 -20.67 14.78
CA ILE A 212 -12.83 -21.56 13.88
C ILE A 212 -11.83 -22.41 14.65
N GLU A 213 -11.25 -21.89 15.74
CA GLU A 213 -10.26 -22.57 16.56
C GLU A 213 -10.85 -23.07 17.88
N THR A 214 -10.86 -24.39 18.06
CA THR A 214 -11.46 -25.06 19.23
C THR A 214 -10.66 -24.87 20.52
N ARG A 215 -9.38 -24.48 20.44
CA ARG A 215 -8.51 -24.26 21.60
C ARG A 215 -8.59 -22.79 22.06
N PRO A 216 -9.14 -22.50 23.27
CA PRO A 216 -9.32 -21.13 23.75
C PRO A 216 -8.03 -20.30 23.81
N ALA A 217 -6.92 -20.92 24.22
CA ALA A 217 -5.63 -20.24 24.30
C ALA A 217 -5.06 -19.88 22.91
N VAL A 218 -5.24 -20.74 21.91
CA VAL A 218 -4.77 -20.49 20.53
C VAL A 218 -5.60 -19.38 19.89
N SER A 219 -6.93 -19.40 20.06
CA SER A 219 -7.79 -18.32 19.54
C SER A 219 -7.41 -16.95 20.12
N LEU A 220 -7.18 -16.85 21.44
CA LEU A 220 -6.75 -15.60 22.07
C LEU A 220 -5.35 -15.18 21.60
N ALA A 221 -4.39 -16.11 21.53
CA ALA A 221 -3.05 -15.81 21.04
C ALA A 221 -3.06 -15.35 19.58
N ALA A 222 -3.83 -16.00 18.70
CA ALA A 222 -3.98 -15.59 17.30
C ALA A 222 -4.54 -14.17 17.21
N THR A 223 -5.56 -13.85 18.02
CA THR A 223 -6.14 -12.50 18.08
C THR A 223 -5.15 -11.44 18.55
N LEU A 224 -4.37 -11.73 19.58
CA LEU A 224 -3.33 -10.81 20.06
C LEU A 224 -2.23 -10.61 19.00
N LEU A 225 -1.78 -11.69 18.35
CA LEU A 225 -0.82 -11.62 17.25
C LEU A 225 -1.36 -10.82 16.06
N PHE A 226 -2.64 -10.96 15.72
CA PHE A 226 -3.26 -10.14 14.68
C PHE A 226 -3.26 -8.66 15.08
N ALA A 227 -3.80 -8.35 16.26
CA ALA A 227 -4.02 -6.97 16.71
C ALA A 227 -2.71 -6.21 16.99
N PHE A 228 -1.63 -6.92 17.35
CA PHE A 228 -0.37 -6.30 17.75
C PHE A 228 0.81 -6.70 16.88
N SER A 229 0.57 -7.35 15.73
CA SER A 229 1.65 -7.55 14.75
C SER A 229 2.08 -6.19 14.21
N PRO A 230 3.39 -5.87 14.19
CA PRO A 230 3.89 -4.58 13.70
C PRO A 230 3.43 -4.26 12.28
N PHE A 231 3.33 -5.27 11.41
CA PHE A 231 2.80 -5.09 10.05
C PHE A 231 1.38 -4.51 10.06
N VAL A 232 0.47 -5.09 10.85
CA VAL A 232 -0.91 -4.59 10.99
C VAL A 232 -0.90 -3.22 11.68
N VAL A 233 -0.13 -3.05 12.75
CA VAL A 233 -0.07 -1.80 13.53
C VAL A 233 0.34 -0.62 12.65
N PHE A 234 1.45 -0.73 11.91
CA PHE A 234 1.93 0.38 11.08
C PHE A 234 0.99 0.65 9.90
N LEU A 235 0.50 -0.39 9.22
CA LEU A 235 -0.44 -0.21 8.12
C LEU A 235 -1.77 0.42 8.59
N SER A 236 -2.21 0.11 9.82
CA SER A 236 -3.42 0.69 10.42
C SER A 236 -3.36 2.19 10.65
N GLY A 237 -2.15 2.77 10.73
CA GLY A 237 -1.96 4.22 10.83
C GLY A 237 -1.89 4.93 9.48
N SER A 238 -1.89 4.21 8.37
CA SER A 238 -1.90 4.77 7.01
C SER A 238 -3.33 5.01 6.49
N TYR A 239 -3.43 5.59 5.31
CA TYR A 239 -4.67 5.82 4.55
C TYR A 239 -4.82 4.82 3.38
N MET A 240 -4.11 3.69 3.46
CA MET A 240 -4.13 2.67 2.42
C MET A 240 -5.44 1.90 2.39
N ASN A 241 -5.97 1.70 1.18
CA ASN A 241 -7.15 0.86 0.90
C ASN A 241 -7.06 -0.59 1.43
N HIS A 242 -5.89 -1.02 1.89
CA HIS A 242 -5.63 -2.35 2.43
C HIS A 242 -6.32 -2.58 3.77
N VAL A 243 -6.37 -1.56 4.63
CA VAL A 243 -7.05 -1.63 5.94
C VAL A 243 -8.56 -1.82 5.79
N PRO A 244 -9.30 -1.01 5.00
CA PRO A 244 -10.72 -1.25 4.80
C PRO A 244 -11.01 -2.57 4.07
N VAL A 245 -10.19 -2.97 3.09
CA VAL A 245 -10.33 -4.27 2.44
C VAL A 245 -10.16 -5.42 3.44
N MET A 246 -9.10 -5.41 4.25
CA MET A 246 -8.89 -6.40 5.31
C MET A 246 -10.07 -6.45 6.28
N THR A 247 -10.61 -5.29 6.67
CA THR A 247 -11.78 -5.19 7.56
C THR A 247 -13.01 -5.84 6.94
N CYS A 248 -13.34 -5.49 5.70
CA CYS A 248 -14.47 -6.07 4.98
C CYS A 248 -14.32 -7.59 4.85
N LEU A 249 -13.14 -8.07 4.47
CA LEU A 249 -12.87 -9.50 4.30
C LEU A 249 -12.92 -10.28 5.63
N LEU A 250 -12.50 -9.68 6.74
CA LEU A 250 -12.67 -10.26 8.07
C LEU A 250 -14.14 -10.35 8.48
N VAL A 251 -14.94 -9.31 8.20
CA VAL A 251 -16.39 -9.34 8.44
C VAL A 251 -17.05 -10.38 7.54
N ALA A 252 -16.66 -10.48 6.27
CA ALA A 252 -17.15 -11.50 5.34
C ALA A 252 -16.84 -12.92 5.84
N MET A 253 -15.60 -13.17 6.27
CA MET A 253 -15.20 -14.44 6.86
C MET A 253 -15.99 -14.76 8.13
N TYR A 254 -16.17 -13.77 9.02
CA TYR A 254 -16.98 -13.92 10.22
C TYR A 254 -18.44 -14.28 9.88
N ALA A 255 -19.05 -13.54 8.95
CA ALA A 255 -20.41 -13.78 8.50
C ALA A 255 -20.56 -15.16 7.83
N LEU A 256 -19.58 -15.57 7.02
CA LEU A 256 -19.54 -16.90 6.39
C LEU A 256 -19.45 -18.03 7.44
N VAL A 257 -18.67 -17.83 8.50
CA VAL A 257 -18.62 -18.78 9.63
C VAL A 257 -19.95 -18.82 10.38
N ARG A 258 -20.58 -17.66 10.65
CA ARG A 258 -21.90 -17.59 11.31
C ARG A 258 -22.99 -18.29 10.48
N GLN A 259 -22.97 -18.11 9.17
CA GLN A 259 -23.89 -18.77 8.25
C GLN A 259 -23.69 -20.30 8.19
N THR A 260 -22.49 -20.78 8.51
CA THR A 260 -22.12 -22.20 8.42
C THR A 260 -22.06 -22.90 9.78
N GLU A 261 -22.45 -22.20 10.87
CA GLU A 261 -22.31 -22.67 12.25
C GLU A 261 -23.27 -23.81 12.58
N ASP A 262 -24.47 -23.80 12.00
CA ASP A 262 -25.51 -24.80 12.24
C ASP A 262 -26.24 -25.22 10.95
N GLU A 263 -27.26 -26.06 11.13
CA GLU A 263 -28.07 -26.59 10.04
C GLU A 263 -29.22 -25.67 9.60
N ALA A 264 -29.47 -24.56 10.28
CA ALA A 264 -30.51 -23.60 9.95
C ALA A 264 -30.06 -22.64 8.83
N THR A 265 -31.04 -22.11 8.10
CA THR A 265 -30.80 -21.15 7.01
C THR A 265 -30.59 -19.74 7.56
N HIS A 266 -29.46 -19.12 7.22
CA HIS A 266 -29.03 -17.83 7.78
C HIS A 266 -28.87 -16.76 6.70
N ILE A 267 -29.99 -16.29 6.16
CA ILE A 267 -30.03 -15.36 5.01
C ILE A 267 -29.32 -14.04 5.32
N GLY A 268 -29.52 -13.47 6.52
CA GLY A 268 -28.88 -12.21 6.91
C GLY A 268 -27.36 -12.29 6.96
N TRP A 269 -26.81 -13.40 7.48
CA TRP A 269 -25.36 -13.63 7.48
C TRP A 269 -24.82 -13.86 6.07
N ALA A 270 -25.58 -14.55 5.21
CA ALA A 270 -25.21 -14.72 3.81
C ALA A 270 -25.19 -13.40 3.03
N ALA A 271 -26.21 -12.55 3.23
CA ALA A 271 -26.26 -11.21 2.65
C ALA A 271 -25.10 -10.34 3.14
N LEU A 272 -24.80 -10.35 4.45
CA LEU A 272 -23.66 -9.63 5.00
C LEU A 272 -22.33 -10.13 4.42
N ALA A 273 -22.16 -11.45 4.28
CA ALA A 273 -20.99 -12.04 3.65
C ALA A 273 -20.86 -11.58 2.20
N GLY A 274 -21.94 -11.67 1.40
CA GLY A 274 -21.95 -11.24 0.00
C GLY A 274 -21.62 -9.76 -0.17
N PHE A 275 -22.26 -8.88 0.60
CA PHE A 275 -21.97 -7.44 0.57
C PHE A 275 -20.51 -7.14 0.92
N MET A 276 -19.98 -7.77 1.97
CA MET A 276 -18.60 -7.55 2.44
C MET A 276 -17.54 -8.24 1.58
N LEU A 277 -17.91 -9.20 0.73
CA LEU A 277 -17.06 -9.73 -0.34
C LEU A 277 -17.07 -8.82 -1.58
N GLY A 278 -18.19 -8.15 -1.85
CA GLY A 278 -18.33 -7.22 -2.98
C GLY A 278 -17.75 -5.83 -2.73
N LEU A 279 -17.85 -5.32 -1.51
CA LEU A 279 -17.37 -3.98 -1.18
C LEU A 279 -15.87 -3.79 -1.44
N PRO A 280 -14.97 -4.75 -1.16
CA PRO A 280 -13.57 -4.71 -1.59
C PRO A 280 -13.37 -4.51 -3.09
N ALA A 281 -14.29 -4.96 -3.95
CA ALA A 281 -14.17 -4.76 -5.40
C ALA A 281 -14.26 -3.28 -5.80
N SER A 282 -14.89 -2.45 -4.96
CA SER A 282 -14.90 -1.00 -5.11
C SER A 282 -13.63 -0.30 -4.62
N MET A 283 -12.62 -1.04 -4.15
CA MET A 283 -11.35 -0.51 -3.65
C MET A 283 -10.16 -1.19 -4.33
N ARG A 284 -10.14 -2.52 -4.29
CA ARG A 284 -9.08 -3.41 -4.78
C ARG A 284 -9.74 -4.68 -5.39
N PRO A 285 -10.12 -4.64 -6.69
CA PRO A 285 -10.83 -5.73 -7.36
C PRO A 285 -10.15 -7.10 -7.25
N MET A 286 -8.82 -7.16 -7.37
CA MET A 286 -8.06 -8.40 -7.28
C MET A 286 -8.21 -9.07 -5.92
N ASP A 287 -8.11 -8.30 -4.84
CA ASP A 287 -8.24 -8.80 -3.47
C ASP A 287 -9.65 -9.31 -3.18
N ALA A 288 -10.67 -8.64 -3.74
CA ALA A 288 -12.05 -9.09 -3.65
C ALA A 288 -12.23 -10.48 -4.26
N ILE A 289 -11.69 -10.70 -5.47
CA ILE A 289 -11.74 -11.98 -6.17
C ILE A 289 -11.09 -13.09 -5.33
N SER A 290 -9.94 -12.82 -4.70
CA SER A 290 -9.20 -13.81 -3.93
C SER A 290 -10.01 -14.46 -2.79
N PHE A 291 -10.98 -13.73 -2.23
CA PHE A 291 -11.83 -14.23 -1.13
C PHE A 291 -13.23 -14.60 -1.61
N ALA A 292 -13.79 -13.86 -2.57
CA ALA A 292 -15.14 -14.08 -3.08
C ALA A 292 -15.24 -15.38 -3.88
N VAL A 293 -14.22 -15.74 -4.68
CA VAL A 293 -14.26 -16.97 -5.48
C VAL A 293 -14.23 -18.22 -4.59
N PRO A 294 -13.29 -18.40 -3.65
CA PRO A 294 -13.32 -19.55 -2.74
C PRO A 294 -14.60 -19.61 -1.89
N ALA A 295 -15.14 -18.45 -1.47
CA ALA A 295 -16.37 -18.39 -0.68
C ALA A 295 -17.59 -18.80 -1.52
N GLY A 296 -17.69 -18.28 -2.75
CA GLY A 296 -18.74 -18.62 -3.70
C GLY A 296 -18.74 -20.10 -4.07
N ILE A 297 -17.55 -20.68 -4.35
CA ILE A 297 -17.41 -22.13 -4.59
C ILE A 297 -17.86 -22.92 -3.36
N TRP A 298 -17.47 -22.50 -2.15
CA TRP A 298 -17.87 -23.18 -0.92
C TRP A 298 -19.39 -23.11 -0.69
N MET A 299 -20.01 -21.94 -0.88
CA MET A 299 -21.46 -21.76 -0.77
C MET A 299 -22.22 -22.57 -1.82
N LEU A 300 -21.77 -22.52 -3.08
CA LEU A 300 -22.34 -23.32 -4.17
C LEU A 300 -22.26 -24.82 -3.87
N TRP A 301 -21.10 -25.30 -3.41
CA TRP A 301 -20.93 -26.70 -3.03
C TRP A 301 -21.90 -27.12 -1.91
N ARG A 302 -22.14 -26.27 -0.90
CA ARG A 302 -23.13 -26.52 0.15
C ARG A 302 -24.55 -26.58 -0.44
N THR A 303 -24.90 -25.67 -1.33
CA THR A 303 -26.21 -25.63 -1.99
C THR A 303 -26.46 -26.84 -2.89
N VAL A 304 -25.44 -27.29 -3.64
CA VAL A 304 -25.53 -28.52 -4.44
C VAL A 304 -25.74 -29.75 -3.56
N LYS A 305 -25.10 -29.79 -2.38
CA LYS A 305 -25.31 -30.88 -1.41
C LYS A 305 -26.66 -30.78 -0.69
N ARG A 306 -27.19 -29.57 -0.52
CA ARG A 306 -28.44 -29.28 0.21
C ARG A 306 -29.16 -28.10 -0.45
N PRO A 307 -30.10 -28.36 -1.38
CA PRO A 307 -30.79 -27.30 -2.12
C PRO A 307 -31.55 -26.29 -1.25
N SER A 308 -31.92 -26.66 -0.02
CA SER A 308 -32.51 -25.74 0.97
C SER A 308 -31.63 -24.53 1.31
N ARG A 309 -30.34 -24.54 0.94
CA ARG A 309 -29.40 -23.41 1.10
C ARG A 309 -29.43 -22.41 -0.04
N LEU A 310 -30.24 -22.62 -1.08
CA LEU A 310 -30.38 -21.70 -2.21
C LEU A 310 -30.69 -20.25 -1.77
N PRO A 311 -31.57 -19.98 -0.78
CA PRO A 311 -31.83 -18.61 -0.34
C PRO A 311 -30.58 -17.88 0.18
N GLU A 312 -29.66 -18.59 0.84
CA GLU A 312 -28.38 -17.99 1.29
C GLU A 312 -27.49 -17.62 0.11
N LEU A 313 -27.38 -18.51 -0.88
CA LEU A 313 -26.59 -18.26 -2.09
C LEU A 313 -27.16 -17.07 -2.88
N LEU A 314 -28.47 -17.01 -3.03
CA LEU A 314 -29.15 -15.90 -3.71
C LEU A 314 -28.97 -14.59 -2.93
N ALA A 315 -29.13 -14.60 -1.61
CA ALA A 315 -28.95 -13.40 -0.79
C ALA A 315 -27.52 -12.87 -0.84
N ALA A 316 -26.52 -13.75 -0.80
CA ALA A 316 -25.13 -13.36 -1.01
C ALA A 316 -24.90 -12.80 -2.42
N GLY A 317 -25.48 -13.43 -3.44
CA GLY A 317 -25.41 -13.00 -4.85
C GLY A 317 -26.07 -11.65 -5.13
N VAL A 318 -27.21 -11.36 -4.49
CA VAL A 318 -27.85 -10.03 -4.58
C VAL A 318 -27.02 -9.00 -3.82
N ALA A 319 -26.54 -9.35 -2.63
CA ALA A 319 -25.79 -8.42 -1.80
C ALA A 319 -24.42 -8.05 -2.40
N ILE A 320 -23.72 -8.98 -3.06
CA ILE A 320 -22.47 -8.69 -3.79
C ILE A 320 -22.72 -7.80 -5.01
N ALA A 321 -23.88 -7.89 -5.65
CA ALA A 321 -24.20 -7.08 -6.82
C ALA A 321 -24.33 -5.58 -6.49
N ILE A 322 -24.75 -5.21 -5.27
CA ILE A 322 -24.95 -3.82 -4.86
C ILE A 322 -23.66 -2.97 -5.02
N PRO A 323 -22.52 -3.29 -4.38
CA PRO A 323 -21.29 -2.53 -4.55
C PRO A 323 -20.75 -2.60 -5.98
N LEU A 324 -20.92 -3.73 -6.69
CA LEU A 324 -20.49 -3.87 -8.08
C LEU A 324 -21.25 -2.92 -9.01
N LEU A 325 -22.59 -2.84 -8.88
CA LEU A 325 -23.41 -1.90 -9.63
C LEU A 325 -23.02 -0.45 -9.33
N GLY A 326 -22.69 -0.14 -8.08
CA GLY A 326 -22.16 1.18 -7.69
C GLY A 326 -20.85 1.53 -8.40
N VAL A 327 -19.92 0.58 -8.51
CA VAL A 327 -18.66 0.75 -9.25
C VAL A 327 -18.90 0.92 -10.75
N LEU A 328 -19.77 0.09 -11.34
CA LEU A 328 -20.10 0.20 -12.77
C LEU A 328 -20.75 1.55 -13.09
N TRP A 329 -21.62 2.04 -12.20
CA TRP A 329 -22.18 3.38 -12.32
C TRP A 329 -21.11 4.45 -12.20
N TYR A 330 -20.24 4.39 -11.19
CA TYR A 330 -19.15 5.35 -10.98
C TYR A 330 -18.22 5.43 -12.20
N ASN A 331 -17.79 4.27 -12.72
CA ASN A 331 -16.96 4.17 -13.92
C ASN A 331 -17.66 4.81 -15.13
N ARG A 332 -18.95 4.48 -15.36
CA ARG A 332 -19.74 5.09 -16.45
C ARG A 332 -19.78 6.61 -16.33
N GLN A 333 -19.93 7.14 -15.11
CA GLN A 333 -19.97 8.59 -14.90
C GLN A 333 -18.63 9.26 -15.17
N LEU A 334 -17.50 8.63 -14.87
CA LEU A 334 -16.19 9.23 -15.08
C LEU A 334 -15.68 9.06 -16.51
N THR A 335 -15.67 7.82 -17.00
CA THR A 335 -15.01 7.43 -18.24
C THR A 335 -15.96 7.33 -19.44
N GLY A 336 -17.28 7.39 -19.19
CA GLY A 336 -18.32 7.12 -20.19
C GLY A 336 -18.66 5.64 -20.35
N HIS A 337 -17.83 4.73 -19.84
CA HIS A 337 -18.02 3.28 -19.98
C HIS A 337 -17.99 2.57 -18.61
N PRO A 338 -18.97 1.69 -18.31
CA PRO A 338 -19.09 1.07 -16.98
C PRO A 338 -17.94 0.11 -16.63
N LEU A 339 -17.28 -0.47 -17.65
CA LEU A 339 -16.19 -1.43 -17.46
C LEU A 339 -14.80 -0.81 -17.51
N THR A 340 -14.69 0.46 -17.91
CA THR A 340 -13.39 1.15 -17.97
C THR A 340 -13.13 1.83 -16.64
N PHE A 341 -12.22 1.26 -15.87
CA PHE A 341 -11.79 1.84 -14.60
C PHE A 341 -10.91 3.07 -14.81
N PRO A 342 -10.94 4.07 -13.92
CA PRO A 342 -10.06 5.23 -13.96
C PRO A 342 -8.56 4.90 -14.06
N PHE A 343 -8.08 3.86 -13.36
CA PHE A 343 -6.68 3.42 -13.49
C PHE A 343 -6.35 2.86 -14.87
N GLU A 344 -7.28 2.19 -15.55
CA GLU A 344 -7.08 1.72 -16.93
C GLU A 344 -7.13 2.89 -17.91
N LEU A 345 -7.98 3.89 -17.66
CA LEU A 345 -8.00 5.14 -18.44
C LEU A 345 -6.65 5.87 -18.35
N LEU A 346 -6.05 5.92 -17.15
CA LEU A 346 -4.79 6.64 -16.93
C LEU A 346 -3.56 5.91 -17.50
N TRP A 347 -3.49 4.61 -17.26
CA TRP A 347 -2.29 3.80 -17.52
C TRP A 347 -2.40 2.93 -18.78
N GLY A 348 -3.60 2.83 -19.36
CA GLY A 348 -3.90 1.93 -20.47
C GLY A 348 -4.06 0.47 -20.04
N LYS A 349 -4.18 -0.41 -21.04
CA LYS A 349 -4.36 -1.85 -20.81
C LYS A 349 -3.16 -2.53 -20.16
N SER A 350 -1.98 -1.91 -20.20
CA SER A 350 -0.78 -2.38 -19.48
C SER A 350 -0.92 -2.35 -17.96
N HIS A 351 -1.96 -1.70 -17.42
CA HIS A 351 -2.28 -1.81 -15.99
C HIS A 351 -2.92 -3.15 -15.62
N GLY A 352 -3.41 -3.90 -16.60
CA GLY A 352 -4.12 -5.16 -16.41
C GLY A 352 -3.28 -6.27 -15.76
N LEU A 353 -3.96 -7.38 -15.46
CA LEU A 353 -3.33 -8.63 -15.06
C LEU A 353 -2.78 -9.36 -16.29
N GLY A 354 -1.61 -9.96 -16.14
CA GLY A 354 -1.00 -10.80 -17.17
C GLY A 354 0.47 -10.45 -17.41
N PHE A 355 1.08 -11.19 -18.34
CA PHE A 355 2.49 -11.03 -18.70
C PHE A 355 2.60 -10.15 -19.94
N HIS A 356 2.83 -8.87 -19.71
CA HIS A 356 2.97 -7.84 -20.74
C HIS A 356 3.87 -6.71 -20.21
N GLU A 357 4.16 -5.73 -21.07
CA GLU A 357 4.81 -4.50 -20.64
C GLU A 357 3.98 -3.81 -19.56
N SER A 358 4.62 -3.45 -18.45
CA SER A 358 3.99 -2.69 -17.36
C SER A 358 3.78 -1.23 -17.77
N PRO A 359 2.97 -0.45 -17.03
CA PRO A 359 2.80 0.97 -17.31
C PRO A 359 4.10 1.79 -17.19
N TRP A 360 5.14 1.22 -16.58
CA TRP A 360 6.46 1.82 -16.43
C TRP A 360 7.46 1.39 -17.52
N GLY A 361 6.99 0.67 -18.55
CA GLY A 361 7.80 0.18 -19.67
C GLY A 361 8.60 -1.10 -19.41
N ALA A 362 8.73 -1.52 -18.14
CA ALA A 362 9.39 -2.79 -17.82
C ALA A 362 8.49 -3.99 -18.17
N PRO A 363 9.00 -5.04 -18.84
CA PRO A 363 8.21 -6.23 -19.14
C PRO A 363 7.91 -7.05 -17.88
N HIS A 364 6.64 -7.42 -17.67
CA HIS A 364 6.24 -8.41 -16.68
C HIS A 364 6.21 -9.80 -17.31
N THR A 365 7.06 -10.70 -16.83
CA THR A 365 7.17 -12.09 -17.30
C THR A 365 6.90 -13.06 -16.15
N PRO A 366 6.71 -14.36 -16.39
CA PRO A 366 6.61 -15.34 -15.30
C PRO A 366 7.81 -15.32 -14.35
N ALA A 367 9.01 -15.03 -14.85
CA ALA A 367 10.19 -14.84 -14.02
C ALA A 367 10.05 -13.62 -13.09
N ARG A 368 9.61 -12.47 -13.62
CA ARG A 368 9.29 -11.27 -12.80
C ARG A 368 8.16 -11.50 -11.81
N GLY A 369 7.15 -12.29 -12.19
CA GLY A 369 6.12 -12.74 -11.26
C GLY A 369 6.71 -13.49 -10.07
N LEU A 370 7.60 -14.47 -10.34
CA LEU A 370 8.26 -15.23 -9.28
C LEU A 370 9.17 -14.36 -8.42
N GLU A 371 9.90 -13.43 -9.05
CA GLU A 371 10.72 -12.42 -8.38
C GLU A 371 9.90 -11.64 -7.34
N LEU A 372 8.78 -11.03 -7.74
CA LEU A 372 7.93 -10.26 -6.85
C LEU A 372 7.35 -11.11 -5.71
N ILE A 373 6.85 -12.31 -6.02
CA ILE A 373 6.35 -13.24 -4.98
C ILE A 373 7.45 -13.59 -3.98
N ASN A 374 8.66 -13.89 -4.45
CA ASN A 374 9.80 -14.17 -3.59
C ASN A 374 10.16 -12.97 -2.72
N LEU A 375 10.20 -11.76 -3.28
CA LEU A 375 10.43 -10.53 -2.53
C LEU A 375 9.38 -10.30 -1.44
N TYR A 376 8.10 -10.56 -1.70
CA TYR A 376 7.07 -10.44 -0.68
C TYR A 376 7.27 -11.43 0.48
N PHE A 377 7.62 -12.68 0.20
CA PHE A 377 7.93 -13.66 1.26
C PHE A 377 9.19 -13.32 2.04
N LEU A 378 10.25 -12.86 1.37
CA LEU A 378 11.49 -12.41 2.03
C LEU A 378 11.21 -11.21 2.95
N ARG A 379 10.43 -10.22 2.50
CA ARG A 379 10.06 -9.05 3.30
C ARG A 379 9.15 -9.41 4.48
N LEU A 380 8.26 -10.40 4.33
CA LEU A 380 7.44 -10.89 5.45
C LEU A 380 8.28 -11.46 6.60
N GLN A 381 9.49 -11.97 6.35
CA GLN A 381 10.37 -12.47 7.42
C GLN A 381 10.68 -11.38 8.45
N THR A 382 10.89 -10.16 8.00
CA THR A 382 11.20 -9.03 8.87
C THR A 382 9.94 -8.29 9.29
N ASN A 383 9.03 -8.00 8.35
CA ASN A 383 7.94 -7.08 8.63
C ASN A 383 6.75 -7.70 9.38
N LEU A 384 6.50 -9.01 9.27
CA LEU A 384 5.29 -9.62 9.85
C LEU A 384 5.20 -9.40 11.37
N PHE A 385 6.24 -9.81 12.10
CA PHE A 385 6.28 -9.73 13.56
C PHE A 385 7.42 -8.85 14.09
N GLU A 386 8.34 -8.37 13.24
CA GLU A 386 9.60 -7.71 13.62
C GLU A 386 10.35 -8.48 14.72
N LEU A 387 10.34 -9.82 14.63
CA LEU A 387 11.12 -10.66 15.53
C LEU A 387 12.62 -10.48 15.24
N PRO A 388 13.49 -10.71 16.24
CA PRO A 388 14.93 -10.74 16.00
C PRO A 388 15.36 -11.85 15.02
N GLY A 389 14.53 -12.89 14.83
CA GLY A 389 14.73 -13.94 13.84
C GLY A 389 13.66 -13.92 12.74
N PRO A 390 13.72 -14.86 11.78
CA PRO A 390 12.83 -14.88 10.62
C PRO A 390 11.39 -15.22 11.02
N SER A 391 10.45 -14.31 10.78
CA SER A 391 9.07 -14.40 11.26
C SER A 391 8.30 -15.61 10.71
N LEU A 392 8.56 -16.03 9.46
CA LEU A 392 7.83 -17.14 8.83
C LEU A 392 8.23 -18.50 9.40
N LEU A 393 9.31 -18.60 10.16
CA LEU A 393 9.73 -19.85 10.80
C LEU A 393 8.64 -20.37 11.76
N VAL A 394 7.91 -19.48 12.43
CA VAL A 394 6.83 -19.82 13.36
C VAL A 394 5.63 -20.48 12.65
N PRO A 395 4.97 -19.87 11.65
CA PRO A 395 3.88 -20.52 10.93
C PRO A 395 4.35 -21.75 10.13
N ILE A 396 5.55 -21.74 9.53
CA ILE A 396 6.11 -22.91 8.84
C ILE A 396 6.23 -24.10 9.79
N ALA A 397 6.86 -23.92 10.96
CA ALA A 397 7.00 -24.97 11.96
C ALA A 397 5.64 -25.48 12.46
N ALA A 398 4.66 -24.59 12.62
CA ALA A 398 3.31 -24.96 13.04
C ALA A 398 2.60 -25.85 12.01
N LEU A 399 2.70 -25.50 10.73
CA LEU A 399 2.11 -26.26 9.62
C LEU A 399 2.80 -27.61 9.41
N LEU A 400 4.12 -27.69 9.59
CA LEU A 400 4.84 -28.97 9.55
C LEU A 400 4.45 -29.89 10.72
N ALA A 401 4.25 -29.33 11.90
CA ALA A 401 3.86 -30.05 13.12
C ALA A 401 2.36 -30.40 13.19
N ILE A 402 1.52 -29.87 12.31
CA ILE A 402 0.07 -30.05 12.39
C ILE A 402 -0.32 -31.52 12.21
N THR A 403 -1.26 -31.98 13.04
CA THR A 403 -1.81 -33.34 12.98
C THR A 403 -3.27 -33.37 12.52
N ARG A 404 -3.95 -32.22 12.56
CA ARG A 404 -5.39 -32.06 12.27
C ARG A 404 -5.63 -30.75 11.53
N VAL A 405 -6.46 -30.79 10.51
CA VAL A 405 -6.83 -29.62 9.69
C VAL A 405 -8.31 -29.30 9.93
N GLN A 406 -8.60 -28.06 10.36
CA GLN A 406 -9.97 -27.58 10.52
C GLN A 406 -10.58 -27.24 9.15
N ARG A 407 -11.91 -27.23 9.04
CA ARG A 407 -12.59 -26.96 7.75
C ARG A 407 -12.18 -25.59 7.19
N PHE A 408 -12.12 -24.59 8.05
CA PHE A 408 -11.80 -23.21 7.68
C PHE A 408 -10.33 -23.03 7.27
N ASP A 409 -9.42 -23.91 7.69
CA ASP A 409 -8.02 -23.88 7.22
C ASP A 409 -7.92 -24.08 5.71
N ARG A 410 -8.83 -24.87 5.14
CA ARG A 410 -8.88 -25.11 3.69
C ARG A 410 -9.32 -23.86 2.94
N TYR A 411 -10.26 -23.11 3.52
CA TYR A 411 -10.69 -21.83 2.97
C TYR A 411 -9.52 -20.83 3.01
N LEU A 412 -8.85 -20.67 4.15
CA LEU A 412 -7.67 -19.81 4.30
C LEU A 412 -6.52 -20.19 3.36
N LEU A 413 -6.28 -21.49 3.16
CA LEU A 413 -5.27 -21.97 2.21
C LEU A 413 -5.67 -21.66 0.76
N ALA A 414 -6.94 -21.86 0.40
CA ALA A 414 -7.45 -21.55 -0.93
C ALA A 414 -7.39 -20.05 -1.23
N THR A 415 -7.84 -19.19 -0.31
CA THR A 415 -7.75 -17.73 -0.49
C THR A 415 -6.30 -17.29 -0.57
N GLY A 416 -5.41 -17.82 0.28
CA GLY A 416 -3.98 -17.52 0.24
C GLY A 416 -3.32 -17.93 -1.09
N ALA A 417 -3.67 -19.11 -1.62
CA ALA A 417 -3.20 -19.53 -2.93
C ALA A 417 -3.66 -18.60 -4.05
N VAL A 418 -4.93 -18.18 -4.05
CA VAL A 418 -5.45 -17.24 -5.06
C VAL A 418 -4.80 -15.87 -4.94
N VAL A 419 -4.57 -15.36 -3.72
CA VAL A 419 -3.79 -14.11 -3.51
C VAL A 419 -2.42 -14.22 -4.18
N ILE A 420 -1.67 -15.28 -3.88
CA ILE A 420 -0.32 -15.49 -4.45
C ILE A 420 -0.39 -15.60 -5.98
N THR A 421 -1.36 -16.32 -6.53
CA THR A 421 -1.52 -16.48 -7.99
C THR A 421 -1.88 -15.16 -8.69
N LEU A 422 -2.77 -14.35 -8.12
CA LEU A 422 -3.12 -13.06 -8.72
C LEU A 422 -1.94 -12.10 -8.70
N TYR A 423 -1.20 -12.02 -7.59
CA TYR A 423 -0.02 -11.16 -7.49
C TYR A 423 1.18 -11.67 -8.28
N PHE A 424 1.24 -12.97 -8.62
CA PHE A 424 2.21 -13.51 -9.57
C PHE A 424 1.97 -12.96 -10.98
N ALA A 425 0.69 -12.77 -11.35
CA ALA A 425 0.28 -12.19 -12.62
C ALA A 425 0.20 -10.66 -12.59
N TYR A 426 0.57 -10.00 -11.49
CA TYR A 426 0.53 -8.55 -11.35
C TYR A 426 1.94 -7.95 -11.32
N TRP A 427 2.13 -6.87 -12.06
CA TRP A 427 3.45 -6.28 -12.34
C TRP A 427 3.96 -5.33 -11.25
N GLY A 428 3.09 -4.84 -10.35
CA GLY A 428 3.46 -3.81 -9.38
C GLY A 428 4.14 -4.34 -8.13
N ASP A 429 5.20 -3.67 -7.66
CA ASP A 429 5.84 -3.94 -6.35
C ASP A 429 5.20 -3.11 -5.23
N GLY A 430 4.46 -3.77 -4.35
CA GLY A 430 3.78 -3.18 -3.20
C GLY A 430 4.68 -3.01 -1.97
N ILE A 431 5.80 -2.27 -2.07
CA ILE A 431 6.61 -1.91 -0.88
C ILE A 431 6.10 -0.61 -0.26
N TYR A 432 5.48 -0.69 0.91
CA TYR A 432 5.23 0.46 1.79
C TYR A 432 4.72 -0.07 3.13
N LEU A 433 5.41 0.27 4.22
CA LEU A 433 5.15 -0.30 5.55
C LEU A 433 5.17 -1.85 5.55
N GLY A 434 6.06 -2.43 4.73
CA GLY A 434 6.14 -3.87 4.46
C GLY A 434 5.57 -4.27 3.09
N PRO A 435 5.43 -5.59 2.82
CA PRO A 435 4.89 -6.12 1.57
C PRO A 435 3.35 -6.02 1.57
N ARG A 436 2.83 -4.81 1.37
CA ARG A 436 1.43 -4.44 1.68
C ARG A 436 0.38 -5.33 0.98
N TYR A 437 0.65 -5.81 -0.23
CA TYR A 437 -0.23 -6.74 -0.96
C TYR A 437 -0.44 -8.09 -0.26
N PHE A 438 0.49 -8.50 0.60
CA PHE A 438 0.41 -9.75 1.35
C PHE A 438 -0.24 -9.61 2.73
N VAL A 439 -0.75 -8.42 3.09
CA VAL A 439 -1.45 -8.22 4.36
C VAL A 439 -2.66 -9.13 4.53
N LEU A 440 -3.30 -9.52 3.42
CA LEU A 440 -4.46 -10.43 3.45
C LEU A 440 -4.11 -11.87 3.86
N LEU A 441 -2.82 -12.22 3.87
CA LEU A 441 -2.35 -13.49 4.41
C LEU A 441 -2.20 -13.47 5.94
N VAL A 442 -2.13 -12.28 6.55
CA VAL A 442 -1.87 -12.11 8.00
C VAL A 442 -2.85 -12.90 8.86
N PRO A 443 -4.19 -12.88 8.64
CA PRO A 443 -5.13 -13.68 9.46
C PRO A 443 -4.80 -15.18 9.48
N ALA A 444 -4.33 -15.75 8.36
CA ALA A 444 -3.92 -17.14 8.29
C ALA A 444 -2.56 -17.36 8.98
N LEU A 445 -1.58 -16.50 8.70
CA LEU A 445 -0.23 -16.59 9.25
C LEU A 445 -0.22 -16.48 10.78
N VAL A 446 -0.98 -15.55 11.36
CA VAL A 446 -1.07 -15.40 12.83
C VAL A 446 -1.83 -16.54 13.50
N LEU A 447 -2.86 -17.08 12.86
CA LEU A 447 -3.59 -18.26 13.34
C LEU A 447 -2.67 -19.49 13.37
N TRP A 448 -1.94 -19.74 12.29
CA TRP A 448 -0.99 -20.84 12.23
C TRP A 448 0.17 -20.65 13.20
N SER A 449 0.69 -19.43 13.34
CA SER A 449 1.73 -19.11 14.32
C SER A 449 1.27 -19.42 15.75
N ALA A 450 0.05 -19.00 16.12
CA ALA A 450 -0.52 -19.26 17.44
C ALA A 450 -0.71 -20.76 17.75
N ARG A 451 -0.80 -21.61 16.71
CA ARG A 451 -0.95 -23.06 16.87
C ARG A 451 0.36 -23.76 17.22
N LEU A 452 1.53 -23.17 16.94
CA LEU A 452 2.82 -23.84 17.09
C LEU A 452 3.00 -24.57 18.44
N PRO A 453 2.75 -23.93 19.61
CA PRO A 453 2.96 -24.62 20.89
C PRO A 453 2.03 -25.82 21.08
N SER A 454 0.79 -25.73 20.59
CA SER A 454 -0.19 -26.82 20.68
C SER A 454 0.13 -27.95 19.69
N ALA A 455 0.52 -27.61 18.46
CA ALA A 455 0.92 -28.58 17.44
C ALA A 455 2.13 -29.41 17.88
N LEU A 456 3.13 -28.77 18.52
CA LEU A 456 4.29 -29.48 19.07
C LEU A 456 3.92 -30.40 20.23
N ARG A 457 3.02 -29.97 21.13
CA ARG A 457 2.52 -30.82 22.22
C ARG A 457 1.75 -32.03 21.73
N GLU A 458 0.93 -31.86 20.71
CA GLU A 458 0.20 -32.97 20.08
C GLU A 458 1.15 -33.95 19.37
N ARG A 459 2.22 -33.44 18.74
CA ARG A 459 3.21 -34.26 18.02
C ARG A 459 4.22 -34.96 18.93
N PHE A 460 4.65 -34.30 20.01
CA PHE A 460 5.71 -34.75 20.92
C PHE A 460 5.28 -34.63 22.39
N PRO A 461 4.24 -35.34 22.85
CA PRO A 461 3.64 -35.14 24.17
C PRO A 461 4.62 -35.32 25.33
N SER A 462 5.55 -36.27 25.24
CA SER A 462 6.50 -36.61 26.30
C SER A 462 7.71 -35.67 26.40
N ARG A 463 7.86 -34.68 25.49
CA ARG A 463 9.04 -33.79 25.45
C ARG A 463 8.79 -32.48 26.19
N GLU A 464 8.63 -32.54 27.51
CA GLU A 464 8.31 -31.34 28.30
C GLU A 464 9.36 -30.21 28.16
N LEU A 465 10.64 -30.56 28.14
CA LEU A 465 11.73 -29.59 27.95
C LEU A 465 11.65 -28.84 26.62
N LEU A 466 11.20 -29.52 25.55
CA LEU A 466 10.97 -28.87 24.25
C LEU A 466 9.84 -27.84 24.36
N HIS A 467 8.75 -28.17 25.04
CA HIS A 467 7.61 -27.26 25.21
C HIS A 467 8.00 -26.01 26.02
N ARG A 468 8.80 -26.19 27.09
CA ARG A 468 9.35 -25.09 27.88
C ARG A 468 10.28 -24.23 27.02
N GLY A 469 11.20 -24.86 26.29
CA GLY A 469 12.14 -24.18 25.38
C GLY A 469 11.45 -23.33 24.33
N VAL A 470 10.43 -23.87 23.66
CA VAL A 470 9.64 -23.10 22.68
C VAL A 470 8.91 -21.93 23.34
N GLY A 471 8.30 -22.14 24.52
CA GLY A 471 7.64 -21.06 25.25
C GLY A 471 8.60 -19.93 25.66
N PHE A 472 9.78 -20.26 26.18
CA PHE A 472 10.81 -19.28 26.52
C PHE A 472 11.42 -18.61 25.28
N ALA A 473 11.57 -19.32 24.17
CA ALA A 473 12.02 -18.75 22.90
C ALA A 473 11.00 -17.72 22.38
N THR A 474 9.71 -18.08 22.37
CA THR A 474 8.64 -17.14 21.99
C THR A 474 8.64 -15.92 22.90
N LEU A 475 8.74 -16.11 24.23
CA LEU A 475 8.78 -14.98 25.18
C LEU A 475 10.00 -14.08 24.92
N SER A 476 11.19 -14.65 24.77
CA SER A 476 12.42 -13.89 24.52
C SER A 476 12.33 -13.11 23.22
N ALA A 477 11.83 -13.74 22.16
CA ALA A 477 11.65 -13.09 20.85
C ALA A 477 10.65 -11.93 20.92
N LEU A 478 9.52 -12.10 21.63
CA LEU A 478 8.53 -11.03 21.82
C LEU A 478 9.07 -9.87 22.65
N VAL A 479 9.85 -10.14 23.70
CA VAL A 479 10.49 -9.11 24.52
C VAL A 479 11.50 -8.31 23.68
N ILE A 480 12.40 -8.99 22.96
CA ILE A 480 13.37 -8.31 22.09
C ILE A 480 12.65 -7.47 21.01
N ALA A 481 11.62 -8.03 20.38
CA ALA A 481 10.84 -7.31 19.38
C ALA A 481 10.18 -6.05 19.97
N ALA A 482 9.54 -6.16 21.14
CA ALA A 482 8.82 -5.06 21.77
C ALA A 482 9.73 -3.91 22.22
N PHE A 483 10.95 -4.21 22.69
CA PHE A 483 11.86 -3.20 23.25
C PHE A 483 12.95 -2.75 22.28
N MET A 484 13.23 -3.47 21.19
CA MET A 484 14.29 -3.14 20.24
C MET A 484 13.78 -3.03 18.81
N SER A 485 13.34 -4.14 18.20
CA SER A 485 13.05 -4.19 16.76
C SER A 485 11.89 -3.29 16.35
N VAL A 486 10.77 -3.32 17.11
CA VAL A 486 9.57 -2.53 16.81
C VAL A 486 9.82 -1.03 17.02
N PRO A 487 10.41 -0.56 18.13
CA PRO A 487 10.82 0.84 18.27
C PRO A 487 11.77 1.31 17.17
N TYR A 488 12.75 0.49 16.79
CA TYR A 488 13.68 0.81 15.69
C TYR A 488 12.93 0.99 14.37
N ARG A 489 12.02 0.07 14.02
CA ARG A 489 11.18 0.20 12.81
C ARG A 489 10.30 1.43 12.87
N ALA A 490 9.69 1.72 14.01
CA ALA A 490 8.85 2.89 14.19
C ALA A 490 9.64 4.19 13.96
N LEU A 491 10.88 4.27 14.45
CA LEU A 491 11.77 5.41 14.20
C LEU A 491 12.14 5.51 12.72
N GLN A 492 12.45 4.39 12.05
CA GLN A 492 12.74 4.37 10.62
C GLN A 492 11.56 4.89 9.78
N TYR A 493 10.34 4.44 10.09
CA TYR A 493 9.14 4.94 9.39
C TYR A 493 8.89 6.41 9.71
N LYS A 494 9.09 6.83 10.96
CA LYS A 494 8.96 8.24 11.38
C LYS A 494 9.94 9.16 10.65
N SER A 495 11.18 8.71 10.41
CA SER A 495 12.21 9.48 9.69
C SER A 495 12.06 9.45 8.16
N GLY A 496 11.14 8.64 7.63
CA GLY A 496 10.84 8.58 6.19
C GLY A 496 9.87 9.68 5.74
N PHE A 497 9.87 9.96 4.44
CA PHE A 497 8.88 10.83 3.77
C PHE A 497 8.75 12.24 4.36
N LEU A 498 9.87 12.84 4.81
CA LEU A 498 9.88 14.12 5.53
C LEU A 498 9.11 15.26 4.84
N PRO A 499 9.25 15.52 3.51
CA PRO A 499 8.51 16.60 2.86
C PRO A 499 6.98 16.45 2.95
N MET A 500 6.48 15.23 2.84
CA MET A 500 5.04 14.94 2.84
C MET A 500 4.41 15.03 4.24
N ARG A 501 5.24 15.14 5.28
CA ARG A 501 4.79 15.38 6.66
C ARG A 501 4.55 16.87 6.93
N VAL A 502 5.05 17.76 6.09
CA VAL A 502 4.94 19.21 6.30
C VAL A 502 3.55 19.72 5.93
N ASP A 503 3.07 20.67 6.74
CA ASP A 503 1.89 21.46 6.45
C ASP A 503 2.31 22.77 5.81
N PHE A 504 2.30 22.84 4.49
CA PHE A 504 2.73 24.05 3.79
C PHE A 504 1.75 25.21 4.00
N ASP A 505 0.46 24.93 4.21
CA ASP A 505 -0.53 25.93 4.60
C ASP A 505 -0.20 26.53 5.97
N ALA A 506 -0.05 25.67 6.99
CA ALA A 506 0.26 26.15 8.33
C ALA A 506 1.68 26.74 8.43
N LEU A 507 2.62 26.33 7.58
CA LEU A 507 3.93 26.98 7.44
C LEU A 507 3.78 28.41 6.91
N ALA A 508 3.04 28.59 5.81
CA ALA A 508 2.80 29.90 5.21
C ALA A 508 2.06 30.84 6.15
N GLU A 509 1.02 30.35 6.83
CA GLU A 509 0.26 31.15 7.81
C GLU A 509 1.12 31.63 8.99
N ARG A 510 2.01 30.78 9.51
CA ARG A 510 2.95 31.14 10.59
C ARG A 510 3.95 32.22 10.17
N GLN A 511 4.28 32.29 8.89
CA GLN A 511 5.15 33.32 8.33
C GLN A 511 4.38 34.55 7.80
N GLY A 512 3.08 34.64 8.10
CA GLY A 512 2.23 35.77 7.69
C GLY A 512 1.90 35.81 6.19
N VAL A 513 2.18 34.73 5.45
CA VAL A 513 1.88 34.63 4.01
C VAL A 513 0.42 34.21 3.82
N ARG A 514 -0.40 35.16 3.35
CA ARG A 514 -1.84 34.96 3.12
C ARG A 514 -2.24 35.56 1.77
N ASN A 515 -3.24 34.94 1.14
CA ASN A 515 -3.77 35.37 -0.16
C ASN A 515 -2.69 35.53 -1.24
N ALA A 516 -1.66 34.68 -1.20
CA ALA A 516 -0.49 34.73 -2.08
C ALA A 516 -0.50 33.63 -3.14
N ILE A 517 0.32 33.81 -4.18
CA ILE A 517 0.78 32.72 -5.04
C ILE A 517 2.12 32.25 -4.47
N VAL A 518 2.19 30.97 -4.12
CA VAL A 518 3.40 30.33 -3.58
C VAL A 518 3.88 29.31 -4.59
N PHE A 519 4.94 29.65 -5.32
CA PHE A 519 5.62 28.74 -6.23
C PHE A 519 6.45 27.76 -5.43
N VAL A 520 6.31 26.47 -5.68
CA VAL A 520 6.98 25.41 -4.96
C VAL A 520 8.10 24.85 -5.82
N ARG A 521 9.33 24.94 -5.33
CA ARG A 521 10.51 24.37 -5.98
C ARG A 521 10.49 22.85 -5.88
N GLU A 522 9.91 22.21 -6.88
CA GLU A 522 10.07 20.76 -7.10
C GLU A 522 11.29 20.46 -7.97
N ALA A 523 11.72 19.20 -7.98
CA ALA A 523 12.86 18.76 -8.79
C ALA A 523 12.67 19.14 -10.26
N TRP A 524 13.75 19.48 -10.96
CA TRP A 524 13.70 19.83 -12.37
C TRP A 524 13.06 18.71 -13.22
N GLY A 525 13.33 17.45 -12.89
CA GLY A 525 12.67 16.29 -13.50
C GLY A 525 11.13 16.32 -13.36
N ALA A 526 10.63 16.61 -12.15
CA ALA A 526 9.19 16.68 -11.89
C ALA A 526 8.52 17.82 -12.67
N GLN A 527 9.21 18.95 -12.87
CA GLN A 527 8.74 20.06 -13.70
C GLN A 527 8.56 19.63 -15.16
N MET A 528 9.55 18.94 -15.74
CA MET A 528 9.45 18.42 -17.12
C MET A 528 8.34 17.38 -17.28
N ILE A 529 8.18 16.49 -16.30
CA ILE A 529 7.10 15.50 -16.25
C ILE A 529 5.72 16.17 -16.29
N ALA A 530 5.51 17.18 -15.43
CA ALA A 530 4.25 17.90 -15.37
C ALA A 530 3.93 18.64 -16.68
N ARG A 531 4.95 19.19 -17.35
CA ARG A 531 4.82 19.87 -18.64
C ARG A 531 4.48 18.91 -19.76
N MET A 532 5.11 17.73 -19.81
CA MET A 532 4.72 16.66 -20.74
C MET A 532 3.25 16.25 -20.57
N TRP A 533 2.79 16.10 -19.33
CA TRP A 533 1.37 15.78 -19.07
C TRP A 533 0.43 16.89 -19.53
N ALA A 534 0.80 18.17 -19.34
CA ALA A 534 0.00 19.30 -19.82
C ALA A 534 -0.04 19.37 -21.36
N LEU A 535 1.02 18.92 -22.04
CA LEU A 535 1.03 18.75 -23.49
C LEU A 535 0.21 17.54 -23.97
N GLY A 536 -0.36 16.72 -23.09
CA GLY A 536 -1.18 15.56 -23.47
C GLY A 536 -0.39 14.26 -23.67
N VAL A 537 0.90 14.24 -23.32
CA VAL A 537 1.70 13.00 -23.31
C VAL A 537 1.22 12.13 -22.13
N THR A 538 0.93 10.86 -22.41
CA THR A 538 0.39 9.93 -21.39
C THR A 538 1.44 9.59 -20.33
N ARG A 539 1.02 9.09 -19.16
CA ARG A 539 1.94 8.79 -18.04
C ARG A 539 3.00 7.76 -18.42
N SER A 540 2.59 6.68 -19.09
CA SER A 540 3.49 5.63 -19.58
C SER A 540 4.47 6.15 -20.65
N GLN A 541 3.99 7.01 -21.56
CA GLN A 541 4.85 7.64 -22.56
C GLN A 541 5.85 8.60 -21.92
N THR A 542 5.42 9.43 -20.96
CA THR A 542 6.28 10.33 -20.21
C THR A 542 7.39 9.58 -19.48
N GLU A 543 7.08 8.43 -18.86
CA GLU A 543 8.08 7.58 -18.22
C GLU A 543 9.15 7.09 -19.22
N SER A 544 8.72 6.66 -20.40
CA SER A 544 9.62 6.22 -21.47
C SER A 544 10.53 7.36 -21.94
N ILE A 545 9.96 8.54 -22.24
CA ILE A 545 10.73 9.72 -22.67
C ILE A 545 11.71 10.18 -21.59
N TYR A 546 11.26 10.29 -20.34
CA TYR A 546 12.07 10.78 -19.23
C TYR A 546 13.27 9.87 -18.93
N ARG A 547 13.16 8.56 -19.21
CA ARG A 547 14.28 7.62 -19.09
C ARG A 547 15.26 7.68 -20.26
N ALA A 548 14.82 8.13 -21.43
CA ALA A 548 15.50 7.96 -22.69
C ALA A 548 16.07 9.24 -23.32
N VAL A 549 15.78 10.42 -22.74
CA VAL A 549 16.24 11.72 -23.27
C VAL A 549 17.03 12.47 -22.19
N ASP A 550 18.12 13.14 -22.60
CA ASP A 550 18.88 14.05 -21.72
C ASP A 550 17.99 15.19 -21.20
N ALA A 551 18.13 15.53 -19.92
CA ALA A 551 17.28 16.52 -19.26
C ALA A 551 17.30 17.90 -19.93
N CYS A 552 18.46 18.37 -20.41
CA CYS A 552 18.55 19.69 -21.05
C CYS A 552 17.91 19.67 -22.44
N VAL A 553 18.16 18.61 -23.22
CA VAL A 553 17.52 18.42 -24.52
C VAL A 553 16.00 18.36 -24.37
N LEU A 554 15.52 17.61 -23.39
CA LEU A 554 14.11 17.47 -23.08
C LEU A 554 13.48 18.82 -22.68
N ASP A 555 14.13 19.58 -21.78
CA ASP A 555 13.62 20.89 -21.36
C ASP A 555 13.51 21.88 -22.53
N GLY A 556 14.54 21.91 -23.39
CA GLY A 556 14.56 22.73 -24.61
C GLY A 556 13.44 22.34 -25.58
N ALA A 557 13.26 21.05 -25.83
CA ALA A 557 12.20 20.52 -26.68
C ALA A 557 10.80 20.86 -26.16
N LEU A 558 10.58 20.74 -24.84
CA LEU A 558 9.31 21.10 -24.22
C LEU A 558 8.98 22.59 -24.40
N ARG A 559 9.98 23.48 -24.29
CA ARG A 559 9.76 24.91 -24.55
C ARG A 559 9.32 25.15 -25.99
N GLU A 560 9.90 24.44 -26.94
CA GLU A 560 9.54 24.60 -28.35
C GLU A 560 8.14 24.06 -28.66
N LEU A 561 7.80 22.87 -28.14
CA LEU A 561 6.44 22.30 -28.25
C LEU A 561 5.39 23.23 -27.64
N GLU A 562 5.71 23.86 -26.51
CA GLU A 562 4.81 24.82 -25.85
C GLU A 562 4.63 26.11 -26.67
N ARG A 563 5.68 26.63 -27.29
CA ARG A 563 5.59 27.83 -28.16
C ARG A 563 4.80 27.55 -29.44
N SER A 564 5.04 26.38 -30.04
CA SER A 564 4.37 25.94 -31.27
C SER A 564 2.98 25.34 -31.02
N ASN A 565 2.58 25.18 -29.75
CA ASN A 565 1.31 24.58 -29.32
C ASN A 565 1.08 23.16 -29.89
N VAL A 566 2.15 22.37 -30.02
CA VAL A 566 2.11 20.97 -30.44
C VAL A 566 1.75 20.09 -29.23
N ARG A 567 0.76 19.20 -29.36
CA ARG A 567 0.19 18.43 -28.24
C ARG A 567 -0.01 16.96 -28.59
N ASP A 568 -0.41 16.19 -27.58
CA ASP A 568 -0.84 14.80 -27.64
C ASP A 568 0.19 13.89 -28.35
N GLN A 569 -0.27 13.10 -29.32
CA GLN A 569 0.59 12.15 -30.04
C GLN A 569 1.64 12.85 -30.90
N ASP A 570 1.41 14.07 -31.36
CA ASP A 570 2.41 14.83 -32.12
C ASP A 570 3.56 15.26 -31.22
N ALA A 571 3.24 15.76 -30.02
CA ALA A 571 4.24 16.07 -29.00
C ALA A 571 5.05 14.81 -28.63
N TYR A 572 4.38 13.68 -28.38
CA TYR A 572 5.06 12.43 -28.08
C TYR A 572 6.02 11.99 -29.21
N ARG A 573 5.58 12.02 -30.48
CA ARG A 573 6.42 11.62 -31.61
C ARG A 573 7.69 12.46 -31.73
N GLN A 574 7.58 13.77 -31.53
CA GLN A 574 8.75 14.66 -31.58
C GLN A 574 9.71 14.40 -30.43
N LEU A 575 9.22 14.21 -29.20
CA LEU A 575 10.06 13.87 -28.05
C LEU A 575 10.71 12.49 -28.21
N GLN A 576 9.98 11.52 -28.75
CA GLN A 576 10.49 10.16 -28.96
C GLN A 576 11.65 10.14 -29.95
N ALA A 577 11.63 11.00 -30.98
CA ALA A 577 12.71 11.10 -31.95
C ALA A 577 14.07 11.52 -31.33
N MET A 578 14.05 12.10 -30.11
CA MET A 578 15.24 12.55 -29.39
C MET A 578 15.88 11.45 -28.54
N ALA A 579 15.29 10.26 -28.47
CA ALA A 579 15.78 9.14 -27.65
C ALA A 579 16.99 8.38 -28.25
N GLY A 580 17.60 8.91 -29.32
CA GLY A 580 18.69 8.25 -30.06
C GLY A 580 19.91 7.90 -29.20
N ASP A 581 20.26 8.75 -28.23
CA ASP A 581 21.42 8.58 -27.36
C ASP A 581 21.09 7.91 -26.02
N SER A 582 19.91 7.30 -25.88
CA SER A 582 19.41 6.73 -24.63
C SER A 582 20.36 5.74 -23.95
N ALA A 583 21.15 4.98 -24.72
CA ALA A 583 22.12 4.01 -24.21
C ALA A 583 23.32 4.66 -23.48
N HIS A 584 23.57 5.95 -23.69
CA HIS A 584 24.71 6.67 -23.12
C HIS A 584 24.34 7.55 -21.91
N LEU A 585 23.04 7.61 -21.57
CA LEU A 585 22.55 8.42 -20.44
C LEU A 585 22.98 7.84 -19.10
N GLN A 586 23.32 8.73 -18.16
CA GLN A 586 23.68 8.40 -16.80
C GLN A 586 22.78 9.14 -15.80
N THR A 587 22.66 8.59 -14.59
CA THR A 587 21.73 9.04 -13.54
C THR A 587 22.47 9.58 -12.33
N GLY A 588 21.97 10.62 -11.68
CA GLY A 588 22.52 11.12 -10.40
C GLY A 588 23.89 11.78 -10.47
N ILE A 589 24.34 12.16 -11.67
CA ILE A 589 25.65 12.82 -11.88
C ILE A 589 25.53 14.34 -11.85
N LEU A 590 24.39 14.86 -12.30
CA LEU A 590 24.20 16.29 -12.52
C LEU A 590 23.57 17.00 -11.33
N SER A 591 22.72 16.31 -10.57
CA SER A 591 21.84 16.87 -9.55
C SER A 591 21.60 15.87 -8.41
N PRO A 592 21.23 16.34 -7.20
CA PRO A 592 20.64 15.50 -6.15
C PRO A 592 19.42 14.68 -6.61
N ASP A 593 18.72 15.09 -7.66
CA ASP A 593 17.70 14.26 -8.31
C ASP A 593 18.35 13.04 -8.97
N LYS A 594 18.24 11.89 -8.28
CA LYS A 594 18.80 10.62 -8.73
C LYS A 594 18.16 10.09 -10.01
N TRP A 595 17.01 10.61 -10.42
CA TRP A 595 16.30 10.16 -11.62
C TRP A 595 16.59 11.05 -12.83
N LEU A 596 17.21 12.21 -12.65
CA LEU A 596 17.60 13.07 -13.74
C LEU A 596 18.62 12.38 -14.66
N ARG A 597 18.37 12.44 -15.97
CA ARG A 597 19.21 11.86 -17.01
C ARG A 597 20.15 12.89 -17.61
N GLY A 598 21.43 12.52 -17.71
CA GLY A 598 22.48 13.37 -18.28
C GLY A 598 23.38 12.61 -19.23
N LEU A 599 23.74 13.23 -20.35
CA LEU A 599 24.82 12.76 -21.23
C LEU A 599 26.18 13.22 -20.68
N PRO A 600 27.11 12.30 -20.36
CA PRO A 600 28.45 12.67 -19.92
C PRO A 600 29.20 13.51 -20.96
N GLY A 601 29.83 14.61 -20.54
CA GLY A 601 30.61 15.47 -21.43
C GLY A 601 29.79 16.39 -22.34
N SER A 602 28.46 16.42 -22.19
CA SER A 602 27.61 17.36 -22.91
C SER A 602 27.85 18.81 -22.47
N THR A 603 27.71 19.74 -23.40
CA THR A 603 27.73 21.18 -23.12
C THR A 603 26.30 21.66 -22.94
N TYR A 604 26.01 22.21 -21.75
CA TYR A 604 24.68 22.71 -21.42
C TYR A 604 24.55 24.18 -21.77
N SER A 605 23.37 24.57 -22.26
CA SER A 605 23.03 25.98 -22.42
C SER A 605 23.01 26.70 -21.07
N ASP A 606 23.18 28.02 -21.08
CA ASP A 606 23.14 28.83 -19.85
C ASP A 606 21.85 28.62 -19.06
N ASP A 607 20.73 28.45 -19.77
CA ASP A 607 19.43 28.13 -19.17
C ASP A 607 19.45 26.80 -18.44
N CYS A 608 20.00 25.74 -19.05
CA CYS A 608 20.12 24.43 -18.42
C CYS A 608 21.10 24.45 -17.24
N ALA A 609 22.22 25.18 -17.37
CA ALA A 609 23.18 25.37 -16.28
C ALA A 609 22.49 26.05 -15.08
N LYS A 610 21.62 27.04 -15.31
CA LYS A 610 20.81 27.67 -14.27
C LYS A 610 19.87 26.67 -13.59
N ARG A 611 19.17 25.82 -14.36
CA ARG A 611 18.30 24.76 -13.79
C ARG A 611 19.06 23.78 -12.92
N LEU A 612 20.27 23.39 -13.33
CA LEU A 612 21.12 22.51 -12.54
C LEU A 612 21.58 23.15 -11.23
N VAL A 613 21.95 24.43 -11.25
CA VAL A 613 22.30 25.17 -10.02
C VAL A 613 21.11 25.25 -9.07
N GLU A 614 19.92 25.54 -9.61
CA GLU A 614 18.67 25.58 -8.84
C GLU A 614 18.31 24.23 -8.20
N ASP A 615 18.47 23.13 -8.93
CA ASP A 615 18.18 21.77 -8.44
C ASP A 615 19.21 21.34 -7.37
N ARG A 616 20.48 21.72 -7.55
CA ARG A 616 21.56 21.52 -6.55
C ARG A 616 21.37 22.33 -5.27
N ALA A 617 20.72 23.49 -5.36
CA ALA A 617 20.35 24.30 -4.19
C ALA A 617 19.26 23.62 -3.33
N GLY A 618 18.53 22.66 -3.91
CA GLY A 618 17.55 21.82 -3.22
C GLY A 618 16.13 22.02 -3.73
N PHE A 619 15.35 20.94 -3.63
CA PHE A 619 13.94 20.89 -4.03
C PHE A 619 13.11 20.11 -3.01
N THR A 620 11.80 20.21 -3.13
CA THR A 620 10.84 19.50 -2.27
C THR A 620 9.83 18.70 -3.07
N LEU A 621 9.14 17.79 -2.40
CA LEU A 621 7.96 17.10 -2.93
C LEU A 621 6.74 17.64 -2.19
N ALA A 622 5.86 18.33 -2.91
CA ALA A 622 4.67 18.95 -2.34
C ALA A 622 3.38 18.45 -2.98
N THR A 623 3.40 17.24 -3.54
CA THR A 623 2.28 16.67 -4.31
C THR A 623 0.95 16.77 -3.60
N SER A 624 0.89 16.53 -2.28
CA SER A 624 -0.34 16.65 -1.48
C SER A 624 -0.93 18.06 -1.44
N THR A 625 -0.07 19.08 -1.54
CA THR A 625 -0.46 20.50 -1.53
C THR A 625 -0.70 21.01 -2.95
N LEU A 626 0.07 20.55 -3.93
CA LEU A 626 -0.11 20.94 -5.33
C LEU A 626 -1.38 20.34 -5.94
N ALA A 627 -1.71 19.10 -5.60
CA ALA A 627 -2.90 18.43 -6.12
C ALA A 627 -4.21 18.97 -5.54
N TYR A 628 -4.15 19.81 -4.48
CA TYR A 628 -5.34 20.36 -3.84
C TYR A 628 -5.22 21.86 -3.56
N PRO A 629 -6.15 22.70 -4.05
CA PRO A 629 -6.13 24.14 -3.80
C PRO A 629 -6.26 24.44 -2.31
N SER A 630 -5.33 25.22 -1.77
CA SER A 630 -5.45 25.70 -0.39
C SER A 630 -6.62 26.66 -0.22
N ARG A 631 -7.07 26.85 1.02
CA ARG A 631 -8.17 27.77 1.36
C ARG A 631 -7.80 29.24 1.18
N SER A 632 -6.52 29.60 1.28
CA SER A 632 -6.07 31.01 1.26
C SER A 632 -5.02 31.25 0.18
N ASN A 633 -3.92 30.51 0.19
CA ASN A 633 -2.84 30.63 -0.79
C ASN A 633 -3.07 29.72 -2.00
N VAL A 634 -2.53 30.08 -3.15
CA VAL A 634 -2.44 29.17 -4.31
C VAL A 634 -1.02 28.63 -4.34
N PHE A 635 -0.85 27.37 -3.93
CA PHE A 635 0.40 26.65 -4.10
C PHE A 635 0.44 26.09 -5.51
N ALA A 636 1.51 26.39 -6.23
CA ALA A 636 1.70 25.97 -7.61
C ALA A 636 3.14 25.54 -7.80
N ARG A 637 3.38 24.60 -8.71
CA ARG A 637 4.75 24.23 -9.08
C ARG A 637 5.50 25.44 -9.65
N ASP A 638 6.75 25.65 -9.24
CA ASP A 638 7.64 26.62 -9.89
C ASP A 638 7.99 26.10 -11.29
N LEU A 639 7.53 26.79 -12.33
CA LEU A 639 7.76 26.50 -13.74
C LEU A 639 8.41 27.70 -14.46
N HIS A 640 9.02 28.60 -13.69
CA HIS A 640 9.80 29.74 -14.17
C HIS A 640 9.03 30.59 -15.17
N ALA A 641 9.46 30.69 -16.43
CA ALA A 641 8.83 31.57 -17.43
C ALA A 641 7.30 31.33 -17.56
N ARG A 642 6.84 30.09 -17.31
CA ARG A 642 5.41 29.76 -17.34
C ARG A 642 4.63 30.33 -16.16
N ASP A 643 5.25 30.61 -15.02
CA ASP A 643 4.60 31.19 -13.85
C ASP A 643 3.88 32.51 -14.17
N THR A 644 4.32 33.21 -15.22
CA THR A 644 3.62 34.38 -15.77
C THR A 644 2.15 34.10 -16.12
N LEU A 645 1.79 32.86 -16.45
CA LEU A 645 0.41 32.43 -16.69
C LEU A 645 -0.41 32.51 -15.41
N LEU A 646 0.12 32.05 -14.27
CA LEU A 646 -0.57 32.15 -12.98
C LEU A 646 -0.60 33.58 -12.45
N ILE A 647 0.45 34.36 -12.66
CA ILE A 647 0.46 35.79 -12.30
C ILE A 647 -0.64 36.54 -13.06
N LYS A 648 -0.84 36.23 -14.36
CA LYS A 648 -1.94 36.79 -15.16
C LYS A 648 -3.31 36.30 -14.70
N GLN A 649 -3.42 35.03 -14.29
CA GLN A 649 -4.68 34.46 -13.79
C GLN A 649 -5.11 35.05 -12.44
N TYR A 650 -4.14 35.37 -11.58
CA TYR A 650 -4.36 35.86 -10.22
C TYR A 650 -3.65 37.21 -9.98
N PRO A 651 -4.09 38.29 -10.65
CA PRO A 651 -3.41 39.58 -10.59
C PRO A 651 -3.44 40.18 -9.18
N GLY A 652 -2.36 40.89 -8.81
CA GLY A 652 -2.27 41.64 -7.55
C GLY A 652 -1.97 40.80 -6.30
N ARG A 653 -1.86 39.48 -6.42
CA ARG A 653 -1.49 38.62 -5.28
C ARG A 653 0.02 38.69 -5.01
N PRO A 654 0.45 38.74 -3.74
CA PRO A 654 1.87 38.61 -3.38
C PRO A 654 2.46 37.31 -3.91
N LEU A 655 3.73 37.34 -4.31
CA LEU A 655 4.45 36.20 -4.88
C LEU A 655 5.51 35.72 -3.90
N TYR A 656 5.56 34.40 -3.69
CA TYR A 656 6.56 33.74 -2.86
C TYR A 656 7.12 32.49 -3.55
N LEU A 657 8.38 32.17 -3.26
CA LEU A 657 9.02 30.90 -3.60
C LEU A 657 9.20 30.08 -2.33
N LEU A 658 8.60 28.89 -2.30
CA LEU A 658 8.82 27.86 -1.29
C LEU A 658 9.92 26.92 -1.77
N ARG A 659 11.03 26.87 -1.04
CA ARG A 659 12.15 25.96 -1.31
C ARG A 659 12.80 25.50 0.00
N PRO A 660 13.50 24.36 0.02
CA PRO A 660 14.36 24.04 1.15
C PRO A 660 15.55 25.02 1.21
N ALA A 661 16.08 25.24 2.40
CA ALA A 661 17.23 26.11 2.62
C ALA A 661 18.53 25.56 1.98
N SER A 662 18.64 24.23 1.85
CA SER A 662 19.73 23.51 1.19
C SER A 662 19.22 22.20 0.56
N SER A 663 20.11 21.46 -0.12
CA SER A 663 19.82 20.13 -0.67
C SER A 663 19.96 18.99 0.36
N GLU A 664 20.25 19.30 1.62
CA GLU A 664 20.33 18.29 2.68
C GLU A 664 18.95 17.71 3.01
N ILE A 665 18.90 16.41 3.30
CA ILE A 665 17.66 15.72 3.68
C ILE A 665 17.15 16.30 5.00
N GLY A 666 15.94 16.86 4.99
CA GLY A 666 15.32 17.44 6.17
C GLY A 666 15.70 18.91 6.42
N ALA A 667 16.34 19.58 5.46
CA ALA A 667 16.57 21.02 5.52
C ALA A 667 15.26 21.79 5.76
N GLU A 668 15.34 22.90 6.51
CA GLU A 668 14.19 23.75 6.79
C GLU A 668 13.64 24.40 5.51
N PHE A 669 12.32 24.60 5.46
CA PHE A 669 11.66 25.26 4.34
C PHE A 669 11.61 26.77 4.54
N VAL A 670 12.02 27.51 3.52
CA VAL A 670 11.99 28.97 3.47
C VAL A 670 10.99 29.46 2.43
N LEU A 671 10.27 30.54 2.78
CA LEU A 671 9.40 31.29 1.87
C LEU A 671 10.06 32.62 1.52
N GLU A 672 10.50 32.74 0.27
CA GLU A 672 11.18 33.93 -0.22
C GLU A 672 10.20 34.81 -1.00
N ARG A 673 10.10 36.09 -0.65
CA ARG A 673 9.22 37.01 -1.38
C ARG A 673 9.81 37.32 -2.74
N LEU A 674 9.05 37.05 -3.80
CA LEU A 674 9.45 37.34 -5.18
C LEU A 674 8.96 38.73 -5.60
N ARG A 675 9.81 39.46 -6.33
CA ARG A 675 9.43 40.71 -6.99
C ARG A 675 9.06 40.42 -8.45
N PRO A 676 7.91 40.89 -8.95
CA PRO A 676 7.49 40.68 -10.35
C PRO A 676 8.56 41.10 -11.37
N ASP A 677 9.27 42.19 -11.10
CA ASP A 677 10.31 42.73 -12.00
C ASP A 677 11.55 41.84 -12.06
N SER A 678 11.92 41.21 -10.94
CA SER A 678 13.03 40.24 -10.88
C SER A 678 12.69 38.98 -11.65
N LEU A 679 11.45 38.48 -11.56
CA LEU A 679 10.99 37.32 -12.32
C LEU A 679 10.96 37.61 -13.82
N ALA A 680 10.48 38.79 -14.21
CA ALA A 680 10.50 39.21 -15.61
C ALA A 680 11.92 39.29 -16.18
N ASN A 681 12.91 39.72 -15.39
CA ASN A 681 14.32 39.76 -15.83
C ASN A 681 14.97 38.37 -15.81
N ASP A 682 14.71 37.54 -14.81
CA ASP A 682 15.23 36.16 -14.70
C ASP A 682 14.66 35.20 -15.76
N TRP A 683 13.49 35.53 -16.33
CA TRP A 683 12.81 34.73 -17.35
C TRP A 683 12.94 35.30 -18.77
N ARG A 684 13.24 36.60 -18.94
CA ARG A 684 13.56 37.19 -20.26
C ARG A 684 14.89 36.68 -20.82
N SER A 685 15.85 36.32 -19.98
CA SER A 685 17.12 35.73 -20.44
C SER A 685 16.97 34.33 -21.08
N ALA A 686 15.81 33.67 -20.88
CA ALA A 686 15.48 32.35 -21.43
C ALA A 686 14.69 32.40 -22.77
N ILE A 687 14.52 33.60 -23.34
CA ILE A 687 13.89 33.82 -24.64
C ILE A 687 14.92 34.50 -25.55
N PRO A 688 15.53 33.81 -26.52
CA PRO A 688 16.19 34.50 -27.61
C PRO A 688 15.09 35.22 -28.39
N LEU A 689 15.21 36.54 -28.50
CA LEU A 689 14.32 37.38 -29.30
C LEU A 689 14.39 36.93 -30.76
N GLY A 690 13.41 36.15 -31.19
CA GLY A 690 13.07 36.01 -32.61
C GLY A 690 12.43 37.31 -33.09
N GLY A 691 13.17 38.05 -33.92
CA GLY A 691 12.66 38.98 -34.92
C GLY A 691 11.74 40.10 -34.44
N VAL A 692 12.31 41.25 -34.11
CA VAL A 692 11.60 42.53 -34.31
C VAL A 692 12.06 43.11 -35.65
N PRO A 693 11.18 43.27 -36.65
CA PRO A 693 11.50 44.07 -37.82
C PRO A 693 11.26 45.54 -37.46
N SER A 694 12.32 46.35 -37.52
CA SER A 694 12.17 47.81 -37.59
C SER A 694 13.30 48.40 -38.41
N GLY A 695 13.11 48.40 -39.73
CA GLY A 695 13.69 49.46 -40.53
C GLY A 695 13.03 50.78 -40.15
N LEU A 696 13.84 51.78 -39.86
CA LEU A 696 13.54 53.20 -40.03
C LEU A 696 14.85 53.99 -39.85
N GLY A 697 15.29 54.63 -40.94
CA GLY A 697 15.85 55.98 -40.87
C GLY A 697 17.34 56.12 -40.65
N SER A 698 18.06 56.27 -41.76
CA SER A 698 19.27 57.07 -41.92
C SER A 698 19.17 58.50 -41.34
N GLY A 699 20.26 59.03 -40.78
CA GLY A 699 20.64 60.43 -40.94
C GLY A 699 21.12 61.20 -39.69
N GLN A 700 22.36 61.71 -39.79
CA GLN A 700 23.01 62.82 -39.05
C GLN A 700 23.43 62.51 -37.60
N ASP A 701 24.70 62.65 -37.17
CA ASP A 701 25.93 63.27 -37.70
C ASP A 701 27.15 62.34 -37.58
#